data_AF-A0A3B0S7A8-F1
#
_entry.id   AF-A0A3B0S7A8-F1
#
_cell.length_a   1.000
_cell.length_b   1.000
_cell.length_c   1.000
_cell.angle_alpha   90.00
_cell.angle_beta   90.00
_cell.angle_gamma   90.00
#
_symmetry.space_group_name_H-M   'P 1'
#
loop_
_entity.id
_entity.type
_entity.pdbx_description
1 polymer ?
#
loop_
_entity_poly.entity_id
_entity_poly.type
_entity_poly.pdbx_seq_one_letter_code
_entity_poly.pdbx_strand_id
1 'polypeptide(L)'
;MKWRLGLDVGTNSMGWAALEIADGIDDRGKALGKPVQLIDSGVRIFSDGRDPQSKESLAASRREPRGARRNRDRYIKRRTEFMDRLIEHGLMPSDKTKREELEKQDPWALRVHGLDEQLTLHQLGRALFHLQQRRGFKSNRKTDKGSDEKGAIKQAELQVKERMKEQGARTLGELLGRERVDQEKRNQTLPKGQRKPLTVARAKPTKVKNKNTYDFYPTRDMVAHEFDALWNQQKQYHRATLNDVAYDALANQDTSTGKQVGSLFFQRPLKPQPVGKCALYPHEEERAPKALASTQALRIYQEVNHLKLRQPGLAERKLTVEERSKIVANLLSSQKVSFDRIRKTLLKLPDASFSIESPKVKDLKGDLTAYILCQKPSAKVTGRWGPKWRDMPRDQQDAIVEILLGMDPVYGNDRENPAFAPAVQSIANALGIDEAKAKELLATNDEQNVINWLVEDFGFSRERAEAIESAPIPAGHGRLGRTATNKISPWLMSEQAEAIDPINNETRIFAPYTYDQSCRLGGYSHTPTPDGEVFDQLPYYGKVLERSVAFGTGDVDHKQEKRIGKIANPTVHVALNQIRAVVNALAKRYGTPQEIVVEVARDLPLSAKGKKDLDKQQTANKKANDARVAELTEHEQRNTYDNRMRMRLWEELNQNDKLNRCCVYTGEQIGIERLFSAEVEIEHILPRSRTLDDGFGNKTLSMKTANRYKGQRTPSEAFGDSKDGYDWAAISARADNLSDNKKWRFGPDAMERFDEKERGFLARQLGDTRYIARLTREYLTKMAGPYNVWVTTGHLTSELRHAWGLNSVLAGHNRAETEAEDIKKNRNDHRHHALDAVVIA
;
A
#
# COMPACT_ATOMS: atom_id res chain seq x y z
N MET A 1 3.83 11.31 -47.42
CA MET A 1 4.77 12.15 -46.65
C MET A 1 5.28 11.32 -45.48
N LYS A 2 6.60 11.25 -45.27
CA LYS A 2 7.17 10.64 -44.06
C LYS A 2 7.30 11.74 -42.99
N TRP A 3 6.89 11.46 -41.76
CA TRP A 3 6.94 12.45 -40.69
C TRP A 3 7.22 11.85 -39.31
N ARG A 4 7.80 12.68 -38.46
CA ARG A 4 8.14 12.41 -37.06
C ARG A 4 7.26 13.22 -36.13
N LEU A 5 6.80 12.58 -35.06
CA LEU A 5 6.05 13.22 -33.98
C LEU A 5 6.94 13.44 -32.75
N GLY A 6 7.12 14.69 -32.33
CA GLY A 6 7.66 15.04 -31.01
C GLY A 6 6.54 15.25 -29.99
N LEU A 7 6.71 14.72 -28.77
CA LEU A 7 5.75 14.87 -27.67
C LEU A 7 6.43 15.30 -26.36
N ASP A 8 6.04 16.47 -25.85
CA ASP A 8 6.31 16.90 -24.47
C ASP A 8 5.09 16.56 -23.60
N VAL A 9 5.18 15.52 -22.76
CA VAL A 9 4.05 15.04 -21.96
C VAL A 9 4.19 15.42 -20.49
N GLY A 10 3.37 16.39 -20.08
CA GLY A 10 3.22 16.82 -18.69
C GLY A 10 2.06 16.16 -17.94
N THR A 11 1.84 16.61 -16.71
CA THR A 11 0.71 16.15 -15.87
C THR A 11 -0.62 16.82 -16.20
N ASN A 12 -0.58 17.99 -16.83
CA ASN A 12 -1.71 18.87 -17.14
C ASN A 12 -1.61 19.52 -18.54
N SER A 13 -0.57 19.19 -19.29
CA SER A 13 -0.32 19.72 -20.63
C SER A 13 0.37 18.66 -21.48
N MET A 14 0.21 18.77 -22.78
CA MET A 14 0.94 17.97 -23.76
C MET A 14 1.25 18.84 -24.97
N GLY A 15 2.53 19.15 -25.16
CA GLY A 15 3.04 19.74 -26.39
C GLY A 15 3.22 18.68 -27.46
N TRP A 16 2.95 19.02 -28.71
CA TRP A 16 3.21 18.15 -29.85
C TRP A 16 3.76 18.93 -31.04
N ALA A 17 4.61 18.29 -31.85
CA ALA A 17 5.15 18.84 -33.09
C ALA A 17 5.23 17.74 -34.16
N ALA A 18 4.85 18.07 -35.39
CA ALA A 18 4.95 17.19 -36.55
C ALA A 18 6.02 17.74 -37.50
N LEU A 19 7.05 16.94 -37.78
CA LEU A 19 8.15 17.32 -38.67
C LEU A 19 8.19 16.37 -39.87
N GLU A 20 8.31 16.91 -41.07
CA GLU A 20 8.60 16.12 -42.26
C GLU A 20 10.02 15.57 -42.18
N ILE A 21 10.20 14.30 -42.54
CA ILE A 21 11.51 13.63 -42.54
C ILE A 21 11.83 13.06 -43.92
N ALA A 22 13.09 13.19 -44.32
CA ALA A 22 13.68 12.46 -45.45
C ALA A 22 14.43 11.22 -44.95
N ASP A 23 14.74 10.30 -45.87
CA ASP A 23 15.59 9.16 -45.54
C ASP A 23 16.99 9.62 -45.13
N GLY A 24 17.52 9.01 -44.08
CA GLY A 24 18.81 9.37 -43.49
C GLY A 24 19.43 8.20 -42.73
N ILE A 25 20.68 8.38 -42.33
CA ILE A 25 21.47 7.39 -41.59
C ILE A 25 22.18 8.12 -40.45
N ASP A 26 22.17 7.53 -39.24
CA ASP A 26 22.91 8.05 -38.09
C ASP A 26 24.42 7.78 -38.22
N ASP A 27 25.20 8.41 -37.35
CA ASP A 27 26.66 8.30 -37.21
C ASP A 27 27.16 6.87 -36.92
N ARG A 28 26.25 5.91 -36.70
CA ARG A 28 26.54 4.48 -36.50
C ARG A 28 26.02 3.60 -37.65
N GLY A 29 25.58 4.19 -38.75
CA GLY A 29 25.09 3.46 -39.92
C GLY A 29 23.65 2.96 -39.80
N LYS A 30 22.86 3.43 -38.81
CA LYS A 30 21.46 3.03 -38.62
C LYS A 30 20.52 4.00 -39.35
N ALA A 31 19.53 3.48 -40.07
CA ALA A 31 18.49 4.30 -40.69
C ALA A 31 17.79 5.20 -39.65
N LEU A 32 17.75 6.50 -39.92
CA LEU A 32 17.15 7.54 -39.09
C LEU A 32 16.64 8.68 -39.97
N GLY A 33 15.37 9.06 -39.83
CA GLY A 33 14.81 10.17 -40.58
C GLY A 33 15.55 11.50 -40.33
N LYS A 34 15.93 12.20 -41.40
CA LYS A 34 16.50 13.55 -41.29
C LYS A 34 15.36 14.57 -41.31
N PRO A 35 15.20 15.42 -40.26
CA PRO A 35 14.21 16.48 -40.27
C PRO A 35 14.42 17.46 -41.43
N VAL A 36 13.33 17.79 -42.13
CA VAL A 36 13.34 18.70 -43.29
C VAL A 36 12.56 19.98 -42.98
N GLN A 37 11.33 19.83 -42.50
CA GLN A 37 10.41 20.95 -42.31
C GLN A 37 9.50 20.72 -41.10
N LEU A 38 9.23 21.79 -40.33
CA LEU A 38 8.15 21.79 -39.34
C LEU A 38 6.80 21.91 -40.06
N ILE A 39 5.95 20.89 -39.92
CA ILE A 39 4.62 20.83 -40.56
C ILE A 39 3.60 21.59 -39.70
N ASP A 40 3.52 21.25 -38.41
CA ASP A 40 2.53 21.79 -37.48
C ASP A 40 2.99 21.56 -36.02
N SER A 41 2.45 22.33 -35.08
CA SER A 41 2.72 22.15 -33.66
C SER A 41 1.57 22.71 -32.82
N GLY A 42 1.42 22.21 -31.59
CA GLY A 42 0.39 22.71 -30.70
C GLY A 42 0.50 22.22 -29.27
N VAL A 43 -0.43 22.68 -28.44
CA VAL A 43 -0.49 22.33 -27.02
C VAL A 43 -1.90 21.90 -26.65
N ARG A 44 -2.01 20.75 -25.99
CA ARG A 44 -3.25 20.26 -25.39
C ARG A 44 -3.20 20.43 -23.88
N ILE A 45 -4.07 21.26 -23.32
CA ILE A 45 -4.22 21.46 -21.87
C ILE A 45 -5.35 20.59 -21.32
N PHE A 46 -5.14 19.98 -20.15
CA PHE A 46 -6.10 19.11 -19.48
C PHE A 46 -5.92 19.08 -17.97
N SER A 47 -6.95 18.65 -17.23
CA SER A 47 -6.88 18.51 -15.77
C SER A 47 -6.07 17.27 -15.34
N ASP A 48 -5.32 17.35 -14.24
CA ASP A 48 -4.49 16.25 -13.69
C ASP A 48 -5.30 15.10 -13.02
N GLY A 49 -6.65 15.16 -13.05
CA GLY A 49 -7.55 14.15 -12.50
C GLY A 49 -7.59 14.12 -10.96
N ARG A 50 -7.05 15.15 -10.31
CA ARG A 50 -6.96 15.28 -8.85
C ARG A 50 -7.69 16.52 -8.36
N ASP A 51 -7.96 16.53 -7.07
CA ASP A 51 -8.50 17.71 -6.41
C ASP A 51 -7.43 18.84 -6.39
N PRO A 52 -7.75 20.08 -6.81
CA PRO A 52 -6.76 21.15 -6.93
C PRO A 52 -6.07 21.52 -5.60
N GLN A 53 -6.78 21.41 -4.47
CA GLN A 53 -6.33 21.89 -3.15
C GLN A 53 -5.63 20.79 -2.34
N SER A 54 -6.18 19.57 -2.31
CA SER A 54 -5.63 18.45 -1.56
C SER A 54 -4.65 17.60 -2.37
N LYS A 55 -4.69 17.70 -3.71
CA LYS A 55 -3.96 16.84 -4.68
C LYS A 55 -4.17 15.33 -4.48
N GLU A 56 -5.15 14.97 -3.67
CA GLU A 56 -5.65 13.61 -3.60
C GLU A 56 -6.37 13.25 -4.89
N SER A 57 -6.41 11.96 -5.20
CA SER A 57 -7.25 11.50 -6.30
C SER A 57 -8.70 11.83 -5.97
N LEU A 58 -9.44 12.39 -6.93
CA LEU A 58 -10.90 12.56 -6.83
C LEU A 58 -11.61 11.22 -6.57
N ALA A 59 -10.97 10.09 -6.86
CA ALA A 59 -11.48 8.76 -6.52
C ALA A 59 -11.27 8.38 -5.04
N ALA A 60 -10.22 8.91 -4.39
CA ALA A 60 -9.95 8.69 -2.96
C ALA A 60 -10.93 9.49 -2.10
N SER A 61 -11.13 10.78 -2.39
CA SER A 61 -12.10 11.63 -1.69
C SER A 61 -13.55 11.13 -1.81
N ARG A 62 -13.88 10.39 -2.87
CA ARG A 62 -15.19 9.71 -3.03
C ARG A 62 -15.31 8.38 -2.28
N ARG A 63 -14.19 7.74 -1.91
CA ARG A 63 -14.16 6.38 -1.35
C ARG A 63 -14.64 6.34 0.09
N GLU A 64 -14.15 7.23 0.94
CA GLU A 64 -14.51 7.28 2.36
C GLU A 64 -15.99 7.63 2.59
N PRO A 65 -16.55 8.71 2.00
CA PRO A 65 -17.97 9.01 2.13
C PRO A 65 -18.87 7.89 1.58
N ARG A 66 -18.45 7.22 0.50
CA ARG A 66 -19.16 6.04 -0.02
C ARG A 66 -19.15 4.88 0.96
N GLY A 67 -18.03 4.65 1.66
CA GLY A 67 -17.93 3.67 2.73
C GLY A 67 -18.88 3.99 3.89
N ALA A 68 -18.86 5.23 4.37
CA ALA A 68 -19.75 5.70 5.43
C ALA A 68 -21.23 5.56 5.07
N ARG A 69 -21.62 5.98 3.85
CA ARG A 69 -23.00 5.81 3.33
C ARG A 69 -23.41 4.34 3.29
N ARG A 70 -22.58 3.46 2.71
CA ARG A 70 -22.86 2.02 2.67
C ARG A 70 -23.02 1.42 4.07
N ASN A 71 -22.17 1.82 5.02
CA ASN A 71 -22.27 1.33 6.40
C ASN A 71 -23.56 1.80 7.06
N ARG A 72 -23.95 3.07 6.88
CA ARG A 72 -25.23 3.62 7.34
C ARG A 72 -26.42 2.89 6.72
N ASP A 73 -26.46 2.75 5.40
CA ASP A 73 -27.59 2.14 4.69
C ASP A 73 -27.74 0.66 5.07
N ARG A 74 -26.62 -0.07 5.20
CA ARG A 74 -26.63 -1.45 5.70
C ARG A 74 -27.06 -1.55 7.16
N TYR A 75 -26.69 -0.59 7.99
CA TYR A 75 -27.14 -0.51 9.38
C TYR A 75 -28.66 -0.29 9.44
N ILE A 76 -29.19 0.66 8.67
CA ILE A 76 -30.63 0.97 8.61
C ILE A 76 -31.40 -0.24 8.07
N LYS A 77 -30.97 -0.81 6.95
CA LYS A 77 -31.60 -1.99 6.34
C LYS A 77 -31.65 -3.16 7.32
N ARG A 78 -30.51 -3.52 7.92
CA ARG A 78 -30.44 -4.59 8.92
C ARG A 78 -31.35 -4.32 10.13
N ARG A 79 -31.42 -3.06 10.59
CA ARG A 79 -32.25 -2.69 11.74
C ARG A 79 -33.74 -2.82 11.43
N THR A 80 -34.12 -2.47 10.21
CA THR A 80 -35.49 -2.60 9.70
C THR A 80 -35.84 -4.08 9.55
N GLU A 81 -35.03 -4.85 8.82
CA GLU A 81 -35.23 -6.30 8.64
C GLU A 81 -35.29 -7.07 9.97
N PHE A 82 -34.43 -6.73 10.93
CA PHE A 82 -34.44 -7.38 12.25
C PHE A 82 -35.69 -6.98 13.05
N MET A 83 -36.15 -5.73 12.96
CA MET A 83 -37.41 -5.29 13.58
C MET A 83 -38.61 -6.02 12.97
N ASP A 84 -38.67 -6.14 11.64
CA ASP A 84 -39.75 -6.80 10.94
C ASP A 84 -39.84 -8.28 11.33
N ARG A 85 -38.69 -8.97 11.41
CA ARG A 85 -38.62 -10.37 11.89
C ARG A 85 -39.04 -10.52 13.35
N LEU A 86 -38.69 -9.57 14.22
CA LEU A 86 -39.18 -9.60 15.61
C LEU A 86 -40.70 -9.44 15.68
N ILE A 87 -41.30 -8.60 14.84
CA ILE A 87 -42.76 -8.42 14.77
C ILE A 87 -43.44 -9.67 14.21
N GLU A 88 -42.91 -10.21 13.10
CA GLU A 88 -43.40 -11.43 12.45
C GLU A 88 -43.46 -12.62 13.42
N HIS A 89 -42.45 -12.76 14.28
CA HIS A 89 -42.38 -13.81 15.29
C HIS A 89 -42.97 -13.40 16.65
N GLY A 90 -43.71 -12.30 16.76
CA GLY A 90 -44.40 -11.91 18.01
C GLY A 90 -43.48 -11.49 19.17
N LEU A 91 -42.20 -11.22 18.89
CA LEU A 91 -41.22 -10.73 19.85
C LEU A 91 -41.21 -9.20 19.95
N MET A 92 -42.00 -8.50 19.14
CA MET A 92 -42.11 -7.06 19.18
C MET A 92 -43.53 -6.61 18.79
N PRO A 93 -44.09 -5.56 19.41
CA PRO A 93 -45.39 -5.03 19.00
C PRO A 93 -45.35 -4.52 17.56
N SER A 94 -46.39 -4.83 16.78
CA SER A 94 -46.62 -4.21 15.46
C SER A 94 -46.97 -2.73 15.61
N ASP A 95 -47.72 -2.39 16.66
CA ASP A 95 -48.07 -1.02 17.05
C ASP A 95 -46.81 -0.18 17.38
N LYS A 96 -46.75 1.02 16.82
CA LYS A 96 -45.61 1.93 17.01
C LYS A 96 -45.57 2.54 18.41
N THR A 97 -46.71 2.96 18.95
CA THR A 97 -46.83 3.57 20.29
C THR A 97 -46.37 2.59 21.37
N LYS A 98 -46.79 1.32 21.28
CA LYS A 98 -46.33 0.27 22.20
C LYS A 98 -44.82 0.04 22.14
N ARG A 99 -44.20 0.21 20.96
CA ARG A 99 -42.74 0.13 20.81
C ARG A 99 -42.03 1.34 21.44
N GLU A 100 -42.59 2.54 21.32
CA GLU A 100 -42.05 3.74 21.96
C GLU A 100 -42.11 3.65 23.50
N GLU A 101 -43.14 3.01 24.06
CA GLU A 101 -43.19 2.72 25.49
C GLU A 101 -42.14 1.70 25.92
N LEU A 102 -41.95 0.65 25.13
CA LEU A 102 -40.93 -0.38 25.38
C LEU A 102 -39.50 0.16 25.25
N GLU A 103 -39.26 1.16 24.39
CA GLU A 103 -37.95 1.79 24.22
C GLU A 103 -37.43 2.44 25.51
N LYS A 104 -38.35 2.90 26.38
CA LYS A 104 -38.05 3.53 27.67
C LYS A 104 -37.39 2.58 28.67
N GLN A 105 -37.57 1.26 28.50
CA GLN A 105 -36.94 0.26 29.36
C GLN A 105 -35.46 0.10 28.99
N ASP A 106 -34.57 0.04 30.00
CA ASP A 106 -33.14 -0.13 29.77
C ASP A 106 -32.85 -1.52 29.19
N PRO A 107 -32.36 -1.64 27.94
CA PRO A 107 -32.05 -2.94 27.36
C PRO A 107 -30.93 -3.67 28.10
N TRP A 108 -30.03 -2.99 28.82
CA TRP A 108 -29.01 -3.66 29.62
C TRP A 108 -29.61 -4.36 30.83
N ALA A 109 -30.58 -3.73 31.50
CA ALA A 109 -31.31 -4.36 32.60
C ALA A 109 -32.06 -5.59 32.09
N LEU A 110 -32.80 -5.48 30.99
CA LEU A 110 -33.52 -6.61 30.38
C LEU A 110 -32.58 -7.77 30.01
N ARG A 111 -31.36 -7.48 29.53
CA ARG A 111 -30.36 -8.51 29.21
C ARG A 111 -29.77 -9.20 30.44
N VAL A 112 -29.74 -8.54 31.60
CA VAL A 112 -29.36 -9.16 32.88
C VAL A 112 -30.53 -10.02 33.38
N HIS A 113 -31.70 -9.41 33.54
CA HIS A 113 -32.91 -10.05 34.04
C HIS A 113 -33.32 -11.28 33.22
N GLY A 114 -33.25 -11.20 31.89
CA GLY A 114 -33.62 -12.32 31.01
C GLY A 114 -32.74 -13.57 31.12
N LEU A 115 -31.65 -13.53 31.90
CA LEU A 115 -30.86 -14.72 32.21
C LEU A 115 -31.36 -15.48 33.45
N ASP A 116 -32.20 -14.86 34.28
CA ASP A 116 -32.63 -15.40 35.58
C ASP A 116 -34.15 -15.46 35.73
N GLU A 117 -34.88 -14.50 35.16
CA GLU A 117 -36.33 -14.37 35.29
C GLU A 117 -37.05 -14.37 33.94
N GLN A 118 -38.36 -14.66 33.97
CA GLN A 118 -39.22 -14.62 32.79
C GLN A 118 -39.43 -13.18 32.34
N LEU A 119 -39.01 -12.87 31.11
CA LEU A 119 -39.37 -11.63 30.44
C LEU A 119 -40.68 -11.81 29.66
N THR A 120 -41.41 -10.72 29.43
CA THR A 120 -42.42 -10.74 28.36
C THR A 120 -41.75 -10.89 27.00
N LEU A 121 -42.45 -11.45 26.01
CA LEU A 121 -41.92 -11.61 24.65
C LEU A 121 -41.38 -10.29 24.06
N HIS A 122 -42.09 -9.19 24.32
CA HIS A 122 -41.69 -7.85 23.87
C HIS A 122 -40.43 -7.34 24.59
N GLN A 123 -40.29 -7.59 25.90
CA GLN A 123 -39.07 -7.27 26.63
C GLN A 123 -37.86 -8.06 26.12
N LEU A 124 -38.05 -9.35 25.83
CA LEU A 124 -37.02 -10.15 25.18
C LEU A 124 -36.65 -9.56 23.81
N GLY A 125 -37.63 -9.23 22.97
CA GLY A 125 -37.36 -8.57 21.69
C GLY A 125 -36.62 -7.24 21.83
N ARG A 126 -36.89 -6.43 22.86
CA ARG A 126 -36.14 -5.20 23.18
C ARG A 126 -34.67 -5.47 23.51
N ALA A 127 -34.41 -6.52 24.29
CA ALA A 127 -33.05 -6.99 24.62
C ALA A 127 -32.31 -7.46 23.36
N LEU A 128 -32.93 -8.30 22.53
CA LEU A 128 -32.36 -8.81 21.28
C LEU A 128 -32.13 -7.69 20.25
N PHE A 129 -33.05 -6.74 20.13
CA PHE A 129 -32.90 -5.56 19.26
C PHE A 129 -31.69 -4.70 19.65
N HIS A 130 -31.38 -4.62 20.94
CA HIS A 130 -30.18 -3.91 21.39
C HIS A 130 -28.88 -4.61 20.97
N LEU A 131 -28.83 -5.96 20.98
CA LEU A 131 -27.70 -6.72 20.44
C LEU A 131 -27.45 -6.38 18.96
N GLN A 132 -28.51 -6.21 18.17
CA GLN A 132 -28.42 -5.82 16.75
C GLN A 132 -27.78 -4.46 16.50
N GLN A 133 -28.07 -3.49 17.38
CA GLN A 133 -27.54 -2.13 17.24
C GLN A 133 -26.02 -2.12 17.36
N ARG A 134 -25.46 -3.05 18.16
CA ARG A 134 -24.03 -3.18 18.44
C ARG A 134 -23.59 -4.64 18.38
N ARG A 135 -23.76 -5.25 17.22
CA ARG A 135 -23.49 -6.69 17.00
C ARG A 135 -22.03 -7.13 17.13
N GLY A 136 -21.11 -6.31 17.63
CA GLY A 136 -19.71 -6.67 17.78
C GLY A 136 -18.93 -6.80 16.47
N PHE A 137 -17.61 -6.74 16.60
CA PHE A 137 -16.65 -6.91 15.51
C PHE A 137 -16.51 -8.38 15.14
N LYS A 138 -16.57 -8.69 13.84
CA LYS A 138 -16.30 -10.02 13.30
C LYS A 138 -14.90 -10.00 12.70
N SER A 139 -13.97 -10.74 13.32
CA SER A 139 -12.62 -10.95 12.79
C SER A 139 -12.69 -11.57 11.40
N ASN A 140 -11.81 -11.15 10.50
CA ASN A 140 -11.66 -11.76 9.19
C ASN A 140 -10.22 -12.25 8.97
N ARG A 141 -10.06 -13.56 8.86
CA ARG A 141 -8.76 -14.22 8.64
C ARG A 141 -8.01 -13.69 7.42
N LYS A 142 -8.71 -13.34 6.34
CA LYS A 142 -8.09 -12.95 5.05
C LYS A 142 -7.64 -11.50 5.01
N THR A 143 -8.16 -10.62 5.87
CA THR A 143 -7.82 -9.17 5.85
C THR A 143 -7.08 -8.66 7.06
N ASP A 144 -7.25 -9.31 8.22
CA ASP A 144 -6.83 -8.73 9.49
C ASP A 144 -5.49 -9.28 10.01
N LYS A 145 -4.85 -10.20 9.27
CA LYS A 145 -3.56 -10.83 9.62
C LYS A 145 -2.45 -9.79 9.81
N GLY A 146 -1.84 -9.81 11.00
CA GLY A 146 -0.73 -8.93 11.36
C GLY A 146 -1.10 -7.46 11.59
N SER A 147 -2.39 -7.10 11.70
CA SER A 147 -2.79 -5.73 12.03
C SER A 147 -2.60 -5.42 13.52
N ASP A 148 -1.99 -4.27 13.83
CA ASP A 148 -1.81 -3.79 15.21
C ASP A 148 -3.16 -3.65 15.94
N GLU A 149 -4.22 -3.30 15.19
CA GLU A 149 -5.58 -3.17 15.70
C GLU A 149 -6.21 -4.51 16.05
N LYS A 150 -6.03 -5.58 15.24
CA LYS A 150 -6.44 -6.94 15.62
C LYS A 150 -5.73 -7.38 16.91
N GLY A 151 -4.45 -7.03 17.06
CA GLY A 151 -3.70 -7.28 18.30
C GLY A 151 -4.36 -6.62 19.52
N ALA A 152 -4.67 -5.33 19.43
CA ALA A 152 -5.34 -4.59 20.51
C ALA A 152 -6.74 -5.12 20.81
N ILE A 153 -7.52 -5.47 19.79
CA ILE A 153 -8.86 -6.06 19.93
C ILE A 153 -8.77 -7.43 20.62
N LYS A 154 -7.85 -8.30 20.21
CA LYS A 154 -7.67 -9.64 20.80
C LYS A 154 -7.25 -9.55 22.27
N GLN A 155 -6.39 -8.60 22.61
CA GLN A 155 -6.01 -8.35 24.01
C GLN A 155 -7.20 -7.87 24.84
N ALA A 156 -8.00 -6.93 24.33
CA ALA A 156 -9.20 -6.46 25.02
C ALA A 156 -10.25 -7.57 25.14
N GLU A 157 -10.37 -8.45 24.16
CA GLU A 157 -11.24 -9.63 24.22
C GLU A 157 -10.83 -10.59 25.35
N LEU A 158 -9.53 -10.88 25.47
CA LEU A 158 -8.99 -11.73 26.54
C LEU A 158 -9.26 -11.12 27.93
N GLN A 159 -8.98 -9.83 28.08
CA GLN A 159 -9.24 -9.10 29.33
C GLN A 159 -10.73 -9.14 29.72
N VAL A 160 -11.63 -9.02 28.74
CA VAL A 160 -13.08 -9.14 28.99
C VAL A 160 -13.43 -10.55 29.47
N LYS A 161 -12.89 -11.60 28.82
CA LYS A 161 -13.13 -12.99 29.22
C LYS A 161 -12.63 -13.28 30.64
N GLU A 162 -11.45 -12.77 31.00
CA GLU A 162 -10.90 -12.85 32.35
C GLU A 162 -11.80 -12.15 33.37
N ARG A 163 -12.20 -10.90 33.10
CA ARG A 163 -13.14 -10.15 33.96
C ARG A 163 -14.49 -10.85 34.11
N MET A 164 -15.01 -11.45 33.05
CA MET A 164 -16.25 -12.25 33.12
C MET A 164 -16.08 -13.43 34.08
N LYS A 165 -14.94 -14.12 34.02
CA LYS A 165 -14.63 -15.23 34.93
C LYS A 165 -14.47 -14.76 36.38
N GLU A 166 -13.71 -13.70 36.62
CA GLU A 166 -13.49 -13.12 37.96
C GLU A 166 -14.79 -12.66 38.62
N GLN A 167 -15.68 -12.02 37.85
CA GLN A 167 -16.95 -11.49 38.35
C GLN A 167 -18.11 -12.49 38.25
N GLY A 168 -17.86 -13.71 37.78
CA GLY A 168 -18.90 -14.72 37.58
C GLY A 168 -20.03 -14.27 36.64
N ALA A 169 -19.71 -13.53 35.57
CA ALA A 169 -20.66 -13.10 34.55
C ALA A 169 -20.73 -14.13 33.41
N ARG A 170 -21.93 -14.58 33.06
CA ARG A 170 -22.20 -15.58 32.01
C ARG A 170 -22.11 -14.98 30.61
N THR A 171 -22.44 -13.70 30.47
CA THR A 171 -22.50 -12.98 29.18
C THR A 171 -21.87 -11.59 29.27
N LEU A 172 -21.54 -11.00 28.11
CA LEU A 172 -21.04 -9.62 28.04
C LEU A 172 -22.09 -8.61 28.53
N GLY A 173 -23.36 -8.85 28.20
CA GLY A 173 -24.53 -8.12 28.71
C GLY A 173 -24.59 -8.08 30.22
N GLU A 174 -24.38 -9.24 30.84
CA GLU A 174 -24.40 -9.36 32.29
C GLU A 174 -23.25 -8.59 32.95
N LEU A 175 -22.03 -8.75 32.44
CA LEU A 175 -20.84 -8.02 32.93
C LEU A 175 -21.04 -6.50 32.90
N LEU A 176 -21.54 -5.98 31.79
CA LEU A 176 -21.70 -4.53 31.60
C LEU A 176 -23.03 -3.99 32.18
N GLY A 177 -24.01 -4.88 32.39
CA GLY A 177 -25.36 -4.54 32.82
C GLY A 177 -25.55 -4.55 34.32
N ARG A 178 -24.88 -5.43 35.08
CA ARG A 178 -25.03 -5.53 36.55
C ARG A 178 -24.81 -4.18 37.25
N GLU A 179 -23.72 -3.49 36.94
CA GLU A 179 -23.43 -2.16 37.52
C GLU A 179 -24.51 -1.12 37.16
N ARG A 180 -25.11 -1.22 35.96
CA ARG A 180 -26.21 -0.33 35.56
C ARG A 180 -27.46 -0.61 36.36
N VAL A 181 -27.81 -1.89 36.54
CA VAL A 181 -28.95 -2.33 37.37
C VAL A 181 -28.78 -1.86 38.81
N ASP A 182 -27.59 -2.03 39.38
CA ASP A 182 -27.30 -1.58 40.75
C ASP A 182 -27.34 -0.06 40.87
N GLN A 183 -26.79 0.66 39.89
CA GLN A 183 -26.88 2.13 39.86
C GLN A 183 -28.32 2.62 39.71
N GLU A 184 -29.14 1.93 38.93
CA GLU A 184 -30.56 2.27 38.76
C GLU A 184 -31.34 2.06 40.06
N LYS A 185 -31.12 0.93 40.75
CA LYS A 185 -31.68 0.68 42.10
C LYS A 185 -31.27 1.78 43.09
N ARG A 186 -29.98 2.17 43.11
CA ARG A 186 -29.49 3.29 43.93
C ARG A 186 -30.15 4.62 43.56
N ASN A 187 -30.37 4.88 42.27
CA ASN A 187 -31.01 6.12 41.82
C ASN A 187 -32.50 6.20 42.17
N GLN A 188 -33.19 5.06 42.29
CA GLN A 188 -34.59 5.02 42.69
C GLN A 188 -34.80 5.48 44.14
N THR A 189 -33.83 5.24 45.02
CA THR A 189 -33.88 5.68 46.42
C THR A 189 -33.39 7.12 46.63
N LEU A 190 -32.84 7.76 45.59
CA LEU A 190 -32.25 9.10 45.67
C LEU A 190 -33.15 10.20 45.05
N PRO A 191 -33.17 11.41 45.64
CA PRO A 191 -33.81 12.59 45.05
C PRO A 191 -33.25 12.91 43.65
N LYS A 192 -34.08 13.49 42.76
CA LYS A 192 -33.73 13.71 41.34
C LYS A 192 -32.39 14.44 41.12
N GLY A 193 -32.01 15.37 42.01
CA GLY A 193 -30.75 16.11 41.94
C GLY A 193 -29.50 15.36 42.42
N GLN A 194 -29.66 14.21 43.09
CA GLN A 194 -28.58 13.38 43.64
C GLN A 194 -28.35 12.08 42.85
N ARG A 195 -29.17 11.83 41.83
CA ARG A 195 -29.05 10.64 40.97
C ARG A 195 -27.77 10.73 40.14
N LYS A 196 -27.03 9.63 40.06
CA LYS A 196 -25.83 9.53 39.21
C LYS A 196 -26.18 8.98 37.82
N PRO A 197 -25.48 9.39 36.76
CA PRO A 197 -25.70 8.83 35.43
C PRO A 197 -25.38 7.33 35.38
N LEU A 198 -26.12 6.57 34.57
CA LEU A 198 -25.84 5.16 34.33
C LEU A 198 -24.51 4.99 33.58
N THR A 199 -23.76 3.95 33.91
CA THR A 199 -22.42 3.67 33.35
C THR A 199 -22.46 3.48 31.84
N VAL A 200 -21.58 4.15 31.10
CA VAL A 200 -21.58 4.10 29.63
C VAL A 200 -20.89 2.83 29.13
N ALA A 201 -21.66 1.88 28.62
CA ALA A 201 -21.13 0.68 27.96
C ALA A 201 -20.75 0.96 26.49
N ARG A 202 -19.67 1.73 26.26
CA ARG A 202 -19.14 1.99 24.92
C ARG A 202 -17.63 1.80 24.86
N ALA A 203 -17.18 0.89 23.99
CA ALA A 203 -15.77 0.75 23.67
C ALA A 203 -15.25 2.04 23.03
N LYS A 204 -14.20 2.61 23.61
CA LYS A 204 -13.48 3.77 23.09
C LYS A 204 -11.99 3.45 23.06
N PRO A 205 -11.29 3.78 21.97
CA PRO A 205 -9.84 3.61 21.94
C PRO A 205 -9.19 4.65 22.86
N THR A 206 -8.31 4.18 23.74
CA THR A 206 -7.32 4.99 24.45
C THR A 206 -5.95 4.79 23.81
N LYS A 207 -5.04 5.75 23.95
CA LYS A 207 -3.67 5.62 23.45
C LYS A 207 -2.72 5.34 24.60
N VAL A 208 -2.08 4.17 24.60
CA VAL A 208 -0.96 3.85 25.50
C VAL A 208 0.29 3.64 24.66
N LYS A 209 1.34 4.42 24.91
CA LYS A 209 2.59 4.40 24.12
C LYS A 209 2.33 4.46 22.60
N ASN A 210 1.48 5.38 22.13
CA ASN A 210 1.09 5.52 20.71
C ASN A 210 0.48 4.25 20.06
N LYS A 211 -0.06 3.31 20.85
CA LYS A 211 -0.90 2.20 20.36
C LYS A 211 -2.32 2.38 20.85
N ASN A 212 -3.29 2.02 20.02
CA ASN A 212 -4.68 1.92 20.46
C ASN A 212 -4.78 0.77 21.47
N THR A 213 -5.43 1.04 22.59
CA THR A 213 -5.85 0.06 23.59
C THR A 213 -7.33 0.26 23.86
N TYR A 214 -8.02 -0.79 24.28
CA TYR A 214 -9.45 -0.77 24.56
C TYR A 214 -9.69 -1.36 25.94
N ASP A 215 -10.47 -0.69 26.79
CA ASP A 215 -10.87 -1.21 28.12
C ASP A 215 -11.74 -2.47 28.01
N PHE A 216 -12.51 -2.55 26.92
CA PHE A 216 -13.23 -3.73 26.47
C PHE A 216 -13.54 -3.58 24.98
N TYR A 217 -13.70 -4.71 24.27
CA TYR A 217 -14.07 -4.69 22.86
C TYR A 217 -15.04 -5.83 22.52
N PRO A 218 -16.33 -5.56 22.20
CA PRO A 218 -17.30 -6.60 21.89
C PRO A 218 -16.97 -7.31 20.57
N THR A 219 -16.74 -8.63 20.63
CA THR A 219 -16.63 -9.48 19.44
C THR A 219 -18.00 -10.04 19.04
N ARG A 220 -18.11 -10.49 17.79
CA ARG A 220 -19.33 -11.10 17.28
C ARG A 220 -19.71 -12.35 18.08
N ASP A 221 -18.71 -13.12 18.49
CA ASP A 221 -18.90 -14.39 19.21
C ASP A 221 -19.44 -14.15 20.62
N MET A 222 -18.99 -13.09 21.30
CA MET A 222 -19.57 -12.69 22.59
C MET A 222 -21.05 -12.32 22.47
N VAL A 223 -21.42 -11.64 21.38
CA VAL A 223 -22.82 -11.25 21.12
C VAL A 223 -23.66 -12.47 20.73
N ALA A 224 -23.09 -13.42 19.98
CA ALA A 224 -23.73 -14.69 19.64
C ALA A 224 -24.01 -15.54 20.88
N HIS A 225 -22.98 -15.75 21.70
CA HIS A 225 -23.09 -16.47 22.97
C HIS A 225 -24.15 -15.85 23.89
N GLU A 226 -24.21 -14.52 23.96
CA GLU A 226 -25.24 -13.85 24.74
C GLU A 226 -26.64 -14.00 24.16
N PHE A 227 -26.79 -13.91 22.83
CA PHE A 227 -28.06 -14.18 22.17
C PHE A 227 -28.56 -15.57 22.53
N ASP A 228 -27.69 -16.58 22.43
CA ASP A 228 -28.02 -17.98 22.70
C ASP A 228 -28.37 -18.21 24.17
N ALA A 229 -27.63 -17.60 25.10
CA ALA A 229 -27.92 -17.67 26.52
C ALA A 229 -29.32 -17.11 26.86
N LEU A 230 -29.66 -15.94 26.32
CA LEU A 230 -30.98 -15.33 26.49
C LEU A 230 -32.07 -16.16 25.83
N TRP A 231 -31.82 -16.62 24.59
CA TRP A 231 -32.78 -17.42 23.84
C TRP A 231 -33.12 -18.72 24.56
N ASN A 232 -32.09 -19.48 24.97
CA ASN A 232 -32.27 -20.76 25.63
C ASN A 232 -32.93 -20.61 27.00
N GLN A 233 -32.54 -19.60 27.78
CA GLN A 233 -33.18 -19.33 29.07
C GLN A 233 -34.65 -18.95 28.88
N GLN A 234 -34.99 -18.08 27.93
CA GLN A 234 -36.38 -17.65 27.76
C GLN A 234 -37.24 -18.70 27.04
N LYS A 235 -36.63 -19.61 26.25
CA LYS A 235 -37.33 -20.70 25.56
C LYS A 235 -38.10 -21.59 26.52
N GLN A 236 -37.64 -21.76 27.76
CA GLN A 236 -38.37 -22.55 28.75
C GLN A 236 -39.75 -21.96 29.09
N TYR A 237 -39.92 -20.64 29.00
CA TYR A 237 -41.16 -19.93 29.29
C TYR A 237 -42.03 -19.70 28.04
N HIS A 238 -41.40 -19.58 26.86
CA HIS A 238 -42.06 -19.18 25.61
C HIS A 238 -41.84 -20.16 24.44
N ARG A 239 -41.93 -21.48 24.68
CA ARG A 239 -41.57 -22.53 23.71
C ARG A 239 -42.25 -22.43 22.35
N ALA A 240 -43.53 -22.02 22.31
CA ALA A 240 -44.28 -21.92 21.06
C ALA A 240 -43.69 -20.87 20.11
N THR A 241 -43.25 -19.74 20.67
CA THR A 241 -42.72 -18.60 19.93
C THR A 241 -41.21 -18.75 19.67
N LEU A 242 -40.45 -19.23 20.66
CA LEU A 242 -38.99 -19.41 20.57
C LEU A 242 -38.63 -20.76 19.95
N ASN A 243 -38.98 -20.92 18.68
CA ASN A 243 -38.75 -22.11 17.86
C ASN A 243 -37.59 -21.91 16.85
N ASP A 244 -37.20 -22.97 16.16
CA ASP A 244 -36.05 -22.98 15.26
C ASP A 244 -36.24 -22.06 14.05
N VAL A 245 -37.49 -21.88 13.58
CA VAL A 245 -37.80 -20.94 12.48
C VAL A 245 -37.51 -19.50 12.91
N ALA A 246 -37.94 -19.10 14.10
CA ALA A 246 -37.67 -17.78 14.64
C ALA A 246 -36.18 -17.58 14.95
N TYR A 247 -35.51 -18.60 15.49
CA TYR A 247 -34.06 -18.58 15.72
C TYR A 247 -33.31 -18.39 14.39
N ASP A 248 -33.68 -19.15 13.36
CA ASP A 248 -33.05 -19.10 12.04
C ASP A 248 -33.22 -17.72 11.38
N ALA A 249 -34.41 -17.15 11.49
CA ALA A 249 -34.69 -15.81 10.99
C ALA A 249 -33.88 -14.72 11.74
N LEU A 250 -33.66 -14.85 13.04
CA LEU A 250 -33.01 -13.79 13.82
C LEU A 250 -31.48 -13.94 13.83
N ALA A 251 -30.99 -15.14 14.11
CA ALA A 251 -29.63 -15.37 14.58
C ALA A 251 -28.81 -16.43 13.84
N ASN A 252 -29.40 -17.24 12.95
CA ASN A 252 -28.65 -18.29 12.26
C ASN A 252 -27.39 -17.74 11.57
N GLN A 253 -26.25 -18.36 11.85
CA GLN A 253 -24.94 -18.01 11.30
C GLN A 253 -24.44 -19.04 10.29
N ASP A 254 -25.09 -20.20 10.21
CA ASP A 254 -24.69 -21.28 9.34
C ASP A 254 -24.96 -20.91 7.89
N THR A 255 -23.87 -20.77 7.14
CA THR A 255 -23.87 -20.54 5.70
C THR A 255 -23.65 -21.81 4.89
N SER A 256 -23.32 -22.93 5.54
CA SER A 256 -22.92 -24.18 4.89
C SER A 256 -24.10 -24.94 4.29
N THR A 257 -25.28 -24.83 4.91
CA THR A 257 -26.48 -25.59 4.53
C THR A 257 -27.34 -24.94 3.45
N GLY A 258 -26.94 -23.77 2.93
CA GLY A 258 -27.76 -23.00 1.97
C GLY A 258 -29.05 -22.41 2.56
N LYS A 259 -29.29 -22.60 3.87
CA LYS A 259 -30.40 -21.97 4.61
C LYS A 259 -30.25 -20.46 4.67
N GLN A 260 -31.37 -19.77 4.92
CA GLN A 260 -31.38 -18.32 5.12
C GLN A 260 -30.55 -17.95 6.36
N VAL A 261 -29.60 -17.02 6.20
CA VAL A 261 -28.80 -16.48 7.31
C VAL A 261 -29.65 -15.49 8.11
N GLY A 262 -29.53 -15.55 9.44
CA GLY A 262 -30.17 -14.65 10.37
C GLY A 262 -29.74 -13.19 10.18
N SER A 263 -30.69 -12.27 10.30
CA SER A 263 -30.44 -10.85 10.00
C SER A 263 -29.48 -10.16 10.99
N LEU A 264 -29.34 -10.66 12.23
CA LEU A 264 -28.42 -10.12 13.23
C LEU A 264 -26.95 -10.30 12.80
N PHE A 265 -26.57 -11.54 12.50
CA PHE A 265 -25.17 -11.91 12.27
C PHE A 265 -24.74 -11.79 10.81
N PHE A 266 -25.68 -11.72 9.85
CA PHE A 266 -25.35 -11.62 8.43
C PHE A 266 -24.43 -10.42 8.10
N GLN A 267 -23.31 -10.70 7.45
CA GLN A 267 -22.41 -9.69 6.93
C GLN A 267 -22.02 -10.06 5.50
N ARG A 268 -22.18 -9.11 4.58
CA ARG A 268 -21.75 -9.30 3.19
C ARG A 268 -20.25 -9.64 3.16
N PRO A 269 -19.83 -10.59 2.30
CA PRO A 269 -18.42 -10.85 2.07
C PRO A 269 -17.64 -9.58 1.72
N LEU A 270 -16.39 -9.52 2.15
CA LEU A 270 -15.50 -8.43 1.75
C LEU A 270 -15.22 -8.55 0.25
N LYS A 271 -15.06 -7.41 -0.42
CA LYS A 271 -14.64 -7.46 -1.82
C LYS A 271 -13.14 -7.77 -1.85
N PRO A 272 -12.70 -8.92 -2.40
CA PRO A 272 -11.29 -9.23 -2.51
C PRO A 272 -10.55 -8.17 -3.34
N GLN A 273 -9.29 -7.94 -2.98
CA GLN A 273 -8.39 -7.14 -3.81
C GLN A 273 -7.89 -8.02 -4.95
N PRO A 274 -8.14 -7.66 -6.21
CA PRO A 274 -7.71 -8.49 -7.32
C PRO A 274 -6.17 -8.47 -7.47
N VAL A 275 -5.59 -9.62 -7.84
CA VAL A 275 -4.15 -9.86 -7.80
C VAL A 275 -3.54 -9.62 -9.17
N GLY A 276 -2.51 -8.75 -9.23
CA GLY A 276 -1.80 -8.40 -10.47
C GLY A 276 -1.41 -9.61 -11.33
N LYS A 277 -1.39 -9.43 -12.65
CA LYS A 277 -1.05 -10.47 -13.63
C LYS A 277 0.43 -10.87 -13.58
N CYS A 278 0.71 -12.14 -13.89
CA CYS A 278 2.08 -12.69 -13.97
C CYS A 278 2.91 -11.93 -15.02
N ALA A 279 4.19 -11.70 -14.74
CA ALA A 279 5.07 -10.97 -15.65
C ALA A 279 5.48 -11.76 -16.91
N LEU A 280 5.51 -13.09 -16.84
CA LEU A 280 5.81 -13.95 -18.01
C LEU A 280 4.54 -14.48 -18.68
N TYR A 281 3.44 -14.58 -17.93
CA TYR A 281 2.22 -15.25 -18.36
C TYR A 281 0.95 -14.45 -18.00
N PRO A 282 0.86 -13.18 -18.47
CA PRO A 282 -0.13 -12.22 -17.96
C PRO A 282 -1.58 -12.55 -18.34
N HIS A 283 -1.81 -13.31 -19.41
CA HIS A 283 -3.14 -13.65 -19.91
C HIS A 283 -3.76 -14.86 -19.22
N GLU A 284 -2.92 -15.76 -18.69
CA GLU A 284 -3.35 -17.07 -18.19
C GLU A 284 -3.29 -17.20 -16.67
N GLU A 285 -2.43 -16.43 -15.99
CA GLU A 285 -2.33 -16.52 -14.52
C GLU A 285 -2.08 -15.19 -13.79
N GLU A 286 -2.50 -15.19 -12.52
CA GLU A 286 -2.20 -14.14 -11.55
C GLU A 286 -0.86 -14.40 -10.87
N ARG A 287 -0.31 -13.38 -10.22
CA ARG A 287 0.94 -13.52 -9.45
C ARG A 287 0.73 -14.46 -8.25
N ALA A 288 1.71 -15.30 -7.98
CA ALA A 288 1.72 -16.18 -6.84
C ALA A 288 1.94 -15.41 -5.53
N PRO A 289 1.37 -15.85 -4.40
CA PRO A 289 1.62 -15.25 -3.10
C PRO A 289 3.10 -15.21 -2.74
N LYS A 290 3.54 -14.10 -2.15
CA LYS A 290 4.95 -13.92 -1.77
C LYS A 290 5.39 -14.93 -0.71
N ALA A 291 4.47 -15.38 0.14
CA ALA A 291 4.77 -16.32 1.21
C ALA A 291 5.05 -17.75 0.73
N LEU A 292 4.69 -18.13 -0.50
CA LEU A 292 4.93 -19.49 -0.99
C LEU A 292 6.42 -19.86 -0.89
N ALA A 293 6.71 -21.08 -0.46
CA ALA A 293 8.07 -21.61 -0.40
C ALA A 293 8.71 -21.62 -1.80
N SER A 294 7.95 -21.95 -2.84
CA SER A 294 8.42 -21.83 -4.24
C SER A 294 8.81 -20.40 -4.61
N THR A 295 8.01 -19.41 -4.20
CA THR A 295 8.27 -17.99 -4.47
C THR A 295 9.43 -17.44 -3.65
N GLN A 296 9.57 -17.85 -2.37
CA GLN A 296 10.72 -17.51 -1.54
C GLN A 296 12.02 -18.08 -2.12
N ALA A 297 12.00 -19.37 -2.51
CA ALA A 297 13.14 -20.03 -3.12
C ALA A 297 13.53 -19.36 -4.44
N LEU A 298 12.58 -19.15 -5.35
CA LEU A 298 12.84 -18.48 -6.64
C LEU A 298 13.55 -17.13 -6.44
N ARG A 299 13.04 -16.29 -5.51
CA ARG A 299 13.67 -15.00 -5.19
C ARG A 299 15.11 -15.18 -4.71
N ILE A 300 15.35 -16.11 -3.79
CA ILE A 300 16.68 -16.37 -3.22
C ILE A 300 17.64 -16.80 -4.33
N TYR A 301 17.26 -17.78 -5.14
CA TYR A 301 18.11 -18.25 -6.24
C TYR A 301 18.36 -17.14 -7.28
N GLN A 302 17.35 -16.34 -7.62
CA GLN A 302 17.53 -15.21 -8.54
C GLN A 302 18.56 -14.21 -8.00
N GLU A 303 18.45 -13.84 -6.73
CA GLU A 303 19.34 -12.87 -6.08
C GLU A 303 20.78 -13.41 -5.98
N VAL A 304 20.96 -14.68 -5.61
CA VAL A 304 22.29 -15.30 -5.48
C VAL A 304 22.92 -15.59 -6.84
N ASN A 305 22.18 -16.07 -7.83
CA ASN A 305 22.74 -16.35 -9.17
C ASN A 305 23.17 -15.07 -9.92
N HIS A 306 22.61 -13.91 -9.55
CA HIS A 306 23.02 -12.60 -10.04
C HIS A 306 24.17 -11.97 -9.24
N LEU A 307 24.56 -12.59 -8.12
CA LEU A 307 25.65 -12.11 -7.29
C LEU A 307 26.98 -12.31 -8.02
N LYS A 308 27.80 -11.26 -8.01
CA LYS A 308 29.18 -11.35 -8.45
C LYS A 308 30.10 -11.09 -7.27
N LEU A 309 31.22 -11.78 -7.29
CA LEU A 309 32.28 -11.76 -6.29
C LEU A 309 33.47 -10.97 -6.85
N ARG A 310 34.03 -10.08 -6.04
CA ARG A 310 35.26 -9.36 -6.33
C ARG A 310 36.24 -9.51 -5.18
N GLN A 311 37.42 -10.01 -5.48
CA GLN A 311 38.57 -10.07 -4.58
C GLN A 311 39.59 -8.98 -4.94
N PRO A 312 40.40 -8.50 -3.98
CA PRO A 312 41.49 -7.58 -4.27
C PRO A 312 42.43 -8.17 -5.34
N GLY A 313 42.79 -7.35 -6.34
CA GLY A 313 43.69 -7.76 -7.41
C GLY A 313 43.10 -8.69 -8.49
N LEU A 314 41.85 -9.16 -8.34
CA LEU A 314 41.20 -10.03 -9.32
C LEU A 314 40.03 -9.36 -10.03
N ALA A 315 39.74 -9.81 -11.25
CA ALA A 315 38.55 -9.43 -11.99
C ALA A 315 37.28 -9.90 -11.27
N GLU A 316 36.20 -9.11 -11.41
CA GLU A 316 34.89 -9.50 -10.90
C GLU A 316 34.37 -10.74 -11.65
N ARG A 317 33.90 -11.76 -10.91
CA ARG A 317 33.36 -13.00 -11.50
C ARG A 317 32.01 -13.39 -10.89
N LYS A 318 31.28 -14.26 -11.57
CA LYS A 318 30.08 -14.90 -10.99
C LYS A 318 30.49 -15.92 -9.93
N LEU A 319 29.53 -16.26 -9.06
CA LEU A 319 29.69 -17.39 -8.14
C LEU A 319 29.76 -18.71 -8.90
N THR A 320 30.50 -19.67 -8.37
CA THR A 320 30.40 -21.07 -8.81
C THR A 320 29.12 -21.70 -8.29
N VAL A 321 28.72 -22.85 -8.86
CA VAL A 321 27.55 -23.61 -8.38
C VAL A 321 27.69 -23.99 -6.91
N GLU A 322 28.90 -24.40 -6.48
CA GLU A 322 29.18 -24.79 -5.09
C GLU A 322 29.06 -23.60 -4.12
N GLU A 323 29.66 -22.46 -4.47
CA GLU A 323 29.55 -21.22 -3.69
C GLU A 323 28.09 -20.78 -3.55
N ARG A 324 27.35 -20.79 -4.67
CA ARG A 324 25.91 -20.53 -4.71
C ARG A 324 25.15 -21.46 -3.78
N SER A 325 25.38 -22.78 -3.86
CA SER A 325 24.65 -23.77 -3.06
C SER A 325 24.89 -23.58 -1.56
N LYS A 326 26.12 -23.26 -1.12
CA LYS A 326 26.43 -22.94 0.30
C LYS A 326 25.65 -21.72 0.79
N ILE A 327 25.59 -20.65 -0.01
CA ILE A 327 24.86 -19.43 0.33
C ILE A 327 23.36 -19.68 0.39
N VAL A 328 22.81 -20.35 -0.63
CA VAL A 328 21.38 -20.65 -0.72
C VAL A 328 20.92 -21.55 0.43
N ALA A 329 21.66 -22.60 0.79
CA ALA A 329 21.32 -23.45 1.92
C ALA A 329 21.20 -22.67 3.25
N ASN A 330 22.08 -21.68 3.46
CA ASN A 330 22.02 -20.80 4.63
C ASN A 330 20.85 -19.81 4.56
N LEU A 331 20.50 -19.32 3.38
CA LEU A 331 19.37 -18.42 3.18
C LEU A 331 18.02 -19.13 3.35
N LEU A 332 17.88 -20.36 2.83
CA LEU A 332 16.67 -21.17 3.03
C LEU A 332 16.45 -21.56 4.49
N SER A 333 17.52 -21.52 5.31
CA SER A 333 17.48 -21.89 6.72
C SER A 333 17.46 -20.72 7.71
N SER A 334 17.52 -19.48 7.22
CA SER A 334 17.69 -18.30 8.07
C SER A 334 16.77 -17.15 7.63
N GLN A 335 16.48 -16.22 8.53
CA GLN A 335 15.76 -14.99 8.16
C GLN A 335 16.56 -14.12 7.18
N LYS A 336 17.88 -14.09 7.37
CA LYS A 336 18.86 -13.33 6.58
C LYS A 336 20.26 -13.88 6.78
N VAL A 337 21.16 -13.60 5.85
CA VAL A 337 22.59 -13.93 5.95
C VAL A 337 23.40 -12.70 5.58
N SER A 338 24.21 -12.20 6.50
CA SER A 338 25.10 -11.05 6.28
C SER A 338 26.20 -11.38 5.28
N PHE A 339 26.62 -10.40 4.46
CA PHE A 339 27.79 -10.57 3.58
C PHE A 339 29.06 -10.92 4.36
N ASP A 340 29.21 -10.45 5.60
CA ASP A 340 30.33 -10.84 6.48
C ASP A 340 30.37 -12.34 6.75
N ARG A 341 29.23 -12.93 7.11
CA ARG A 341 29.11 -14.38 7.27
C ARG A 341 29.34 -15.11 5.95
N ILE A 342 28.85 -14.59 4.83
CA ILE A 342 29.09 -15.20 3.51
C ILE A 342 30.59 -15.25 3.23
N ARG A 343 31.26 -14.09 3.29
CA ARG A 343 32.69 -13.97 2.95
C ARG A 343 33.58 -14.73 3.94
N LYS A 344 33.38 -14.58 5.26
CA LYS A 344 34.28 -15.16 6.27
C LYS A 344 34.00 -16.63 6.58
N THR A 345 32.73 -17.01 6.65
CA THR A 345 32.34 -18.35 7.15
C THR A 345 31.96 -19.30 6.02
N LEU A 346 31.14 -18.85 5.06
CA LEU A 346 30.60 -19.75 4.03
C LEU A 346 31.58 -19.98 2.88
N LEU A 347 32.20 -18.90 2.39
CA LEU A 347 33.12 -18.96 1.26
C LEU A 347 34.59 -18.97 1.68
N LYS A 348 34.91 -18.55 2.91
CA LYS A 348 36.28 -18.42 3.44
C LYS A 348 37.17 -17.48 2.60
N LEU A 349 36.59 -16.38 2.15
CA LEU A 349 37.20 -15.30 1.37
C LEU A 349 37.03 -13.96 2.11
N PRO A 350 37.82 -13.66 3.15
CA PRO A 350 37.58 -12.54 4.07
C PRO A 350 37.62 -11.16 3.39
N ASP A 351 38.43 -11.00 2.33
CA ASP A 351 38.60 -9.73 1.62
C ASP A 351 37.65 -9.56 0.43
N ALA A 352 36.75 -10.52 0.21
CA ALA A 352 35.83 -10.47 -0.91
C ALA A 352 34.66 -9.52 -0.66
N SER A 353 34.27 -8.82 -1.73
CA SER A 353 33.09 -7.97 -1.81
C SER A 353 32.12 -8.51 -2.85
N PHE A 354 30.84 -8.14 -2.72
CA PHE A 354 29.79 -8.59 -3.64
C PHE A 354 29.16 -7.43 -4.40
N SER A 355 28.69 -7.69 -5.63
CA SER A 355 28.18 -6.65 -6.55
C SER A 355 27.03 -5.80 -6.04
N ILE A 356 26.19 -6.35 -5.15
CA ILE A 356 25.05 -5.62 -4.54
C ILE A 356 25.34 -5.15 -3.11
N GLU A 357 26.51 -5.49 -2.57
CA GLU A 357 26.94 -5.07 -1.24
C GLU A 357 27.15 -3.55 -1.21
N SER A 358 26.56 -2.90 -0.23
CA SER A 358 26.69 -1.46 -0.04
C SER A 358 26.50 -1.10 1.42
N PRO A 359 26.79 0.15 1.83
CA PRO A 359 26.44 0.61 3.17
C PRO A 359 24.96 0.38 3.51
N LYS A 360 24.06 0.40 2.52
CA LYS A 360 22.61 0.16 2.68
C LYS A 360 22.22 -1.32 2.70
N VAL A 361 22.93 -2.18 1.98
CA VAL A 361 22.63 -3.60 1.82
C VAL A 361 23.79 -4.41 2.39
N LYS A 362 23.66 -4.83 3.64
CA LYS A 362 24.67 -5.59 4.39
C LYS A 362 24.37 -7.09 4.50
N ASP A 363 23.16 -7.49 4.11
CA ASP A 363 22.67 -8.86 4.21
C ASP A 363 21.73 -9.21 3.05
N LEU A 364 21.72 -10.50 2.73
CA LEU A 364 20.75 -11.12 1.83
C LEU A 364 19.57 -11.63 2.66
N LYS A 365 18.34 -11.37 2.19
CA LYS A 365 17.13 -11.86 2.86
C LYS A 365 16.95 -13.35 2.58
N GLY A 366 16.80 -14.15 3.64
CA GLY A 366 16.54 -15.58 3.53
C GLY A 366 15.05 -15.91 3.41
N ASP A 367 14.70 -17.17 3.61
CA ASP A 367 13.32 -17.65 3.54
C ASP A 367 12.56 -17.23 4.80
N LEU A 368 11.81 -16.13 4.68
CA LEU A 368 11.07 -15.56 5.79
C LEU A 368 9.89 -16.45 6.20
N THR A 369 9.27 -17.16 5.25
CA THR A 369 8.14 -18.05 5.54
C THR A 369 8.63 -19.24 6.37
N ALA A 370 9.66 -19.93 5.89
CA ALA A 370 10.25 -21.05 6.61
C ALA A 370 10.81 -20.61 7.97
N TYR A 371 11.45 -19.44 8.05
CA TYR A 371 11.92 -18.89 9.33
C TYR A 371 10.79 -18.74 10.36
N ILE A 372 9.64 -18.19 9.94
CA ILE A 372 8.47 -17.98 10.82
C ILE A 372 7.84 -19.30 11.23
N LEU A 373 7.61 -20.21 10.28
CA LEU A 373 6.93 -21.48 10.54
C LEU A 373 7.83 -22.48 11.30
N CYS A 374 9.16 -22.38 11.17
CA CYS A 374 10.10 -23.18 11.96
C CYS A 374 10.28 -22.70 13.41
N GLN A 375 9.60 -21.63 13.85
CA GLN A 375 9.80 -21.09 15.20
C GLN A 375 9.56 -22.16 16.27
N LYS A 376 10.58 -22.43 17.08
CA LYS A 376 10.52 -23.40 18.18
C LYS A 376 9.78 -22.80 19.39
N PRO A 377 9.12 -23.62 20.21
CA PRO A 377 8.54 -23.16 21.47
C PRO A 377 9.64 -22.61 22.40
N SER A 378 9.30 -21.57 23.15
CA SER A 378 10.14 -20.98 24.19
C SER A 378 9.27 -20.45 25.32
N ALA A 379 9.85 -20.05 26.46
CA ALA A 379 9.12 -19.48 27.59
C ALA A 379 8.25 -18.25 27.23
N LYS A 380 8.52 -17.58 26.09
CA LYS A 380 7.81 -16.38 25.64
C LYS A 380 6.99 -16.59 24.37
N VAL A 381 7.14 -17.71 23.67
CA VAL A 381 6.52 -17.92 22.35
C VAL A 381 6.07 -19.36 22.20
N THR A 382 4.78 -19.56 21.93
CA THR A 382 4.25 -20.83 21.44
C THR A 382 4.95 -21.19 20.14
N GLY A 383 5.50 -22.40 20.07
CA GLY A 383 6.13 -22.89 18.85
C GLY A 383 5.12 -22.96 17.70
N ARG A 384 5.60 -22.93 16.46
CA ARG A 384 4.79 -23.16 15.26
C ARG A 384 5.08 -24.56 14.70
N TRP A 385 5.24 -24.72 13.40
CA TRP A 385 5.51 -26.01 12.78
C TRP A 385 6.82 -26.66 13.26
N GLY A 386 7.85 -25.85 13.47
CA GLY A 386 9.17 -26.32 13.90
C GLY A 386 10.05 -26.84 12.75
N PRO A 387 11.18 -27.52 13.05
CA PRO A 387 12.17 -27.90 12.04
C PRO A 387 11.63 -28.77 10.91
N LYS A 388 10.69 -29.67 11.22
CA LYS A 388 10.02 -30.57 10.25
C LYS A 388 9.36 -29.85 9.08
N TRP A 389 9.08 -28.55 9.21
CA TRP A 389 8.60 -27.73 8.10
C TRP A 389 9.52 -27.84 6.88
N ARG A 390 10.84 -27.83 7.08
CA ARG A 390 11.82 -27.81 5.97
C ARG A 390 11.98 -29.15 5.27
N ASP A 391 11.65 -30.23 5.97
CA ASP A 391 11.75 -31.60 5.46
C ASP A 391 10.57 -31.91 4.53
N MET A 392 9.52 -31.09 4.58
CA MET A 392 8.33 -31.23 3.76
C MET A 392 8.59 -30.82 2.30
N PRO A 393 8.03 -31.56 1.32
CA PRO A 393 8.01 -31.17 -0.08
C PRO A 393 7.48 -29.74 -0.30
N ARG A 394 8.04 -29.01 -1.28
CA ARG A 394 7.71 -27.59 -1.48
C ARG A 394 6.26 -27.36 -1.92
N ASP A 395 5.68 -28.28 -2.65
CA ASP A 395 4.27 -28.27 -3.04
C ASP A 395 3.35 -28.39 -1.82
N GLN A 396 3.67 -29.26 -0.87
CA GLN A 396 2.98 -29.35 0.43
C GLN A 396 3.14 -28.07 1.25
N GLN A 397 4.37 -27.52 1.34
CA GLN A 397 4.61 -26.23 2.01
C GLN A 397 3.77 -25.12 1.38
N ASP A 398 3.74 -25.04 0.06
CA ASP A 398 2.95 -24.06 -0.69
C ASP A 398 1.46 -24.25 -0.42
N ALA A 399 0.94 -25.48 -0.44
CA ALA A 399 -0.47 -25.78 -0.18
C ALA A 399 -0.91 -25.34 1.23
N ILE A 400 -0.09 -25.64 2.25
CA ILE A 400 -0.36 -25.19 3.63
C ILE A 400 -0.33 -23.67 3.70
N VAL A 401 0.66 -23.01 3.07
CA VAL A 401 0.74 -21.54 3.04
C VAL A 401 -0.48 -20.93 2.35
N GLU A 402 -0.99 -21.53 1.28
CA GLU A 402 -2.20 -21.06 0.60
C GLU A 402 -3.44 -21.19 1.48
N ILE A 403 -3.62 -22.30 2.20
CA ILE A 403 -4.68 -22.47 3.19
C ILE A 403 -4.58 -21.39 4.28
N LEU A 404 -3.37 -21.17 4.80
CA LEU A 404 -3.11 -20.15 5.81
C LEU A 404 -3.43 -18.74 5.31
N LEU A 405 -3.09 -18.41 4.06
CA LEU A 405 -3.46 -17.12 3.47
C LEU A 405 -4.97 -17.01 3.23
N GLY A 406 -5.61 -18.13 2.87
CA GLY A 406 -6.99 -18.21 2.41
C GLY A 406 -7.18 -17.52 1.06
N MET A 407 -8.24 -17.91 0.34
CA MET A 407 -8.61 -17.32 -0.93
C MET A 407 -10.12 -17.11 -0.99
N ASP A 408 -10.57 -15.99 -1.53
CA ASP A 408 -11.99 -15.82 -1.83
C ASP A 408 -12.31 -16.52 -3.16
N PRO A 409 -13.28 -17.46 -3.20
CA PRO A 409 -13.67 -18.11 -4.44
C PRO A 409 -14.30 -17.15 -5.45
N VAL A 410 -14.75 -15.97 -5.01
CA VAL A 410 -15.52 -15.04 -5.84
C VAL A 410 -14.99 -13.61 -5.72
N TYR A 411 -14.69 -12.97 -6.85
CA TYR A 411 -14.52 -11.52 -6.92
C TYR A 411 -15.88 -10.82 -6.88
N GLY A 412 -15.98 -9.72 -6.15
CA GLY A 412 -17.25 -9.01 -5.99
C GLY A 412 -17.93 -8.64 -7.33
N ASN A 413 -19.25 -8.89 -7.39
CA ASN A 413 -20.11 -9.10 -8.58
C ASN A 413 -20.20 -10.56 -9.04
N ASP A 414 -20.12 -11.51 -8.11
CA ASP A 414 -20.39 -12.94 -8.34
C ASP A 414 -19.51 -13.61 -9.42
N ARG A 415 -18.34 -13.00 -9.73
CA ARG A 415 -17.39 -13.56 -10.69
C ARG A 415 -16.48 -14.56 -9.99
N GLU A 416 -16.40 -15.79 -10.49
CA GLU A 416 -15.44 -16.77 -9.98
C GLU A 416 -14.00 -16.24 -10.08
N ASN A 417 -13.24 -16.48 -9.02
CA ASN A 417 -11.81 -16.25 -9.00
C ASN A 417 -11.15 -17.33 -9.87
N PRO A 418 -10.53 -16.98 -11.01
CA PRO A 418 -9.98 -17.95 -11.95
C PRO A 418 -8.79 -18.71 -11.36
N ALA A 419 -8.16 -18.19 -10.30
CA ALA A 419 -7.09 -18.88 -9.58
C ALA A 419 -7.62 -19.87 -8.53
N PHE A 420 -8.91 -19.82 -8.18
CA PHE A 420 -9.46 -20.60 -7.08
C PHE A 420 -9.52 -22.10 -7.40
N ALA A 421 -10.16 -22.50 -8.51
CA ALA A 421 -10.23 -23.92 -8.89
C ALA A 421 -8.83 -24.54 -9.10
N PRO A 422 -7.89 -23.90 -9.82
CA PRO A 422 -6.51 -24.40 -9.91
C PRO A 422 -5.80 -24.53 -8.56
N ALA A 423 -6.03 -23.60 -7.63
CA ALA A 423 -5.46 -23.69 -6.28
C ALA A 423 -6.07 -24.86 -5.49
N VAL A 424 -7.38 -25.07 -5.55
CA VAL A 424 -8.05 -26.22 -4.92
C VAL A 424 -7.45 -27.54 -5.41
N GLN A 425 -7.34 -27.73 -6.72
CA GLN A 425 -6.73 -28.93 -7.30
C GLN A 425 -5.27 -29.09 -6.85
N SER A 426 -4.49 -28.01 -6.87
CA SER A 426 -3.09 -28.05 -6.45
C SER A 426 -2.94 -28.42 -4.97
N ILE A 427 -3.83 -27.94 -4.10
CA ILE A 427 -3.83 -28.24 -2.68
C ILE A 427 -4.25 -29.69 -2.43
N ALA A 428 -5.33 -30.14 -3.08
CA ALA A 428 -5.82 -31.52 -3.00
C ALA A 428 -4.72 -32.51 -3.36
N ASN A 429 -4.07 -32.31 -4.50
CA ASN A 429 -2.97 -33.15 -4.97
C ASN A 429 -1.74 -33.11 -4.04
N ALA A 430 -1.33 -31.92 -3.59
CA ALA A 430 -0.14 -31.77 -2.77
C ALA A 430 -0.31 -32.43 -1.39
N LEU A 431 -1.48 -32.28 -0.77
CA LEU A 431 -1.76 -32.77 0.58
C LEU A 431 -2.39 -34.17 0.60
N GLY A 432 -2.76 -34.73 -0.55
CA GLY A 432 -3.46 -36.02 -0.64
C GLY A 432 -4.85 -35.99 0.00
N ILE A 433 -5.57 -34.86 -0.10
CA ILE A 433 -6.92 -34.68 0.43
C ILE A 433 -7.93 -34.53 -0.71
N ASP A 434 -9.21 -34.77 -0.43
CA ASP A 434 -10.29 -34.52 -1.37
C ASP A 434 -10.42 -33.01 -1.72
N GLU A 435 -10.89 -32.73 -2.93
CA GLU A 435 -11.10 -31.37 -3.43
C GLU A 435 -12.16 -30.60 -2.63
N ALA A 436 -13.19 -31.26 -2.07
CA ALA A 436 -14.17 -30.58 -1.23
C ALA A 436 -13.53 -30.10 0.08
N LYS A 437 -12.69 -30.92 0.74
CA LYS A 437 -11.90 -30.52 1.92
C LYS A 437 -10.92 -29.39 1.57
N ALA A 438 -10.19 -29.50 0.45
CA ALA A 438 -9.29 -28.45 0.00
C ALA A 438 -10.02 -27.12 -0.27
N LYS A 439 -11.18 -27.19 -0.93
CA LYS A 439 -12.06 -26.06 -1.21
C LYS A 439 -12.54 -25.39 0.08
N GLU A 440 -12.97 -26.17 1.06
CA GLU A 440 -13.41 -25.65 2.36
C GLU A 440 -12.30 -24.90 3.09
N LEU A 441 -11.12 -25.52 3.21
CA LEU A 441 -9.97 -24.95 3.92
C LEU A 441 -9.47 -23.66 3.27
N LEU A 442 -9.43 -23.64 1.94
CA LEU A 442 -8.99 -22.47 1.17
C LEU A 442 -10.02 -21.33 1.22
N ALA A 443 -11.32 -21.63 1.10
CA ALA A 443 -12.38 -20.63 1.02
C ALA A 443 -12.81 -20.07 2.38
N THR A 444 -12.58 -20.77 3.49
CA THR A 444 -13.11 -20.35 4.79
C THR A 444 -12.53 -19.02 5.28
N ASN A 445 -13.40 -18.20 5.87
CA ASN A 445 -13.03 -16.97 6.58
C ASN A 445 -12.94 -17.19 8.10
N ASP A 446 -13.34 -18.38 8.56
CA ASP A 446 -13.26 -18.79 9.95
C ASP A 446 -11.85 -19.32 10.23
N GLU A 447 -11.22 -18.82 11.29
CA GLU A 447 -9.93 -19.33 11.75
C GLU A 447 -10.08 -20.72 12.38
N GLN A 448 -11.25 -21.06 12.94
CA GLN A 448 -11.50 -22.34 13.61
C GLN A 448 -11.42 -23.54 12.67
N ASN A 449 -11.92 -23.45 11.43
CA ASN A 449 -11.83 -24.58 10.49
C ASN A 449 -10.37 -24.97 10.21
N VAL A 450 -9.48 -23.98 10.09
CA VAL A 450 -8.04 -24.24 9.86
C VAL A 450 -7.35 -24.71 11.13
N ILE A 451 -7.74 -24.18 12.30
CA ILE A 451 -7.21 -24.66 13.59
C ILE A 451 -7.59 -26.13 13.82
N ASN A 452 -8.85 -26.49 13.60
CA ASN A 452 -9.32 -27.87 13.77
C ASN A 452 -8.61 -28.82 12.81
N TRP A 453 -8.47 -28.44 11.53
CA TRP A 453 -7.66 -29.19 10.56
C TRP A 453 -6.21 -29.39 11.01
N LEU A 454 -5.56 -28.37 11.57
CA LEU A 454 -4.20 -28.48 12.11
C LEU A 454 -4.12 -29.41 13.33
N VAL A 455 -5.17 -29.48 14.15
CA VAL A 455 -5.24 -30.37 15.31
C VAL A 455 -5.50 -31.81 14.85
N GLU A 456 -6.49 -32.02 13.98
CA GLU A 456 -6.96 -33.34 13.54
C GLU A 456 -5.98 -34.02 12.58
N ASP A 457 -5.51 -33.33 11.54
CA ASP A 457 -4.67 -33.93 10.50
C ASP A 457 -3.17 -33.93 10.85
N PHE A 458 -2.71 -33.02 11.72
CA PHE A 458 -1.29 -32.90 12.09
C PHE A 458 -0.98 -33.13 13.58
N GLY A 459 -1.99 -33.34 14.41
CA GLY A 459 -1.80 -33.65 15.84
C GLY A 459 -1.20 -32.51 16.66
N PHE A 460 -1.36 -31.25 16.22
CA PHE A 460 -0.88 -30.11 17.00
C PHE A 460 -1.78 -29.85 18.21
N SER A 461 -1.19 -29.32 19.31
CA SER A 461 -2.03 -28.77 20.39
C SER A 461 -2.80 -27.56 19.87
N ARG A 462 -3.93 -27.24 20.51
CA ARG A 462 -4.79 -26.13 20.07
C ARG A 462 -4.05 -24.79 20.07
N GLU A 463 -3.24 -24.53 21.10
CA GLU A 463 -2.43 -23.32 21.22
C GLU A 463 -1.40 -23.23 20.08
N ARG A 464 -0.83 -24.37 19.70
CA ARG A 464 0.15 -24.45 18.61
C ARG A 464 -0.50 -24.28 17.25
N ALA A 465 -1.67 -24.87 17.03
CA ALA A 465 -2.48 -24.68 15.83
C ALA A 465 -2.89 -23.20 15.65
N GLU A 466 -3.33 -22.54 16.73
CA GLU A 466 -3.60 -21.09 16.74
C GLU A 466 -2.35 -20.26 16.39
N ALA A 467 -1.18 -20.63 16.91
CA ALA A 467 0.08 -19.95 16.61
C ALA A 467 0.54 -20.12 15.15
N ILE A 468 0.20 -21.25 14.52
CA ILE A 468 0.44 -21.53 13.09
C ILE A 468 -0.55 -20.76 12.22
N GLU A 469 -1.85 -20.81 12.53
CA GLU A 469 -2.89 -20.08 11.80
C GLU A 469 -2.58 -18.58 11.75
N SER A 470 -2.24 -18.01 12.91
CA SER A 470 -1.97 -16.59 13.08
C SER A 470 -0.54 -16.17 12.70
N ALA A 471 0.24 -17.06 12.10
CA ALA A 471 1.62 -16.79 11.72
C ALA A 471 1.73 -15.55 10.81
N PRO A 472 2.62 -14.59 11.12
CA PRO A 472 2.76 -13.34 10.36
C PRO A 472 3.60 -13.55 9.09
N ILE A 473 3.20 -14.51 8.25
CA ILE A 473 3.88 -14.85 7.00
C ILE A 473 3.87 -13.68 6.00
N PRO A 474 4.82 -13.63 5.04
CA PRO A 474 4.97 -12.49 4.15
C PRO A 474 3.71 -12.16 3.33
N ALA A 475 3.12 -10.98 3.55
CA ALA A 475 1.97 -10.53 2.77
C ALA A 475 2.34 -10.10 1.34
N GLY A 476 1.34 -10.13 0.44
CA GLY A 476 1.44 -9.68 -0.95
C GLY A 476 1.79 -10.80 -1.93
N HIS A 477 2.16 -10.40 -3.15
CA HIS A 477 2.41 -11.33 -4.26
C HIS A 477 3.78 -11.08 -4.88
N GLY A 478 4.38 -12.13 -5.45
CA GLY A 478 5.60 -12.06 -6.24
C GLY A 478 5.38 -11.38 -7.60
N ARG A 479 6.37 -11.47 -8.49
CA ARG A 479 6.25 -10.98 -9.88
C ARG A 479 5.68 -12.01 -10.85
N LEU A 480 5.83 -13.29 -10.52
CA LEU A 480 5.45 -14.42 -11.36
C LEU A 480 4.27 -15.16 -10.74
N GLY A 481 3.50 -15.84 -11.57
CA GLY A 481 2.51 -16.83 -11.14
C GLY A 481 3.15 -18.20 -10.94
N ARG A 482 2.30 -19.18 -10.60
CA ARG A 482 2.72 -20.54 -10.22
C ARG A 482 3.29 -21.28 -11.42
N THR A 483 2.62 -21.22 -12.57
CA THR A 483 3.05 -21.89 -13.80
C THR A 483 4.39 -21.36 -14.27
N ALA A 484 4.55 -20.03 -14.33
CA ALA A 484 5.82 -19.42 -14.68
C ALA A 484 6.94 -19.81 -13.69
N THR A 485 6.66 -19.83 -12.38
CA THR A 485 7.62 -20.22 -11.36
C THR A 485 8.06 -21.68 -11.53
N ASN A 486 7.12 -22.59 -11.78
CA ASN A 486 7.39 -24.02 -11.95
C ASN A 486 8.22 -24.31 -13.20
N LYS A 487 8.03 -23.58 -14.30
CA LYS A 487 8.83 -23.79 -15.53
C LYS A 487 10.25 -23.26 -15.43
N ILE A 488 10.48 -22.15 -14.70
CA ILE A 488 11.83 -21.55 -14.61
C ILE A 488 12.67 -22.10 -13.45
N SER A 489 12.03 -22.56 -12.37
CA SER A 489 12.74 -22.99 -11.15
C SER A 489 13.71 -24.15 -11.37
N PRO A 490 13.39 -25.20 -12.16
CA PRO A 490 14.32 -26.29 -12.43
C PRO A 490 15.65 -25.80 -13.00
N TRP A 491 15.61 -24.83 -13.92
CA TRP A 491 16.81 -24.24 -14.52
C TRP A 491 17.55 -23.33 -13.55
N LEU A 492 16.83 -22.45 -12.86
CA LEU A 492 17.43 -21.49 -11.93
C LEU A 492 18.11 -22.18 -10.74
N MET A 493 17.57 -23.32 -10.33
CA MET A 493 18.06 -24.13 -9.21
C MET A 493 18.99 -25.25 -9.65
N SER A 494 19.19 -25.46 -10.95
CA SER A 494 20.03 -26.52 -11.49
C SER A 494 21.45 -26.44 -10.94
N GLU A 495 22.01 -27.60 -10.63
CA GLU A 495 23.43 -27.79 -10.26
C GLU A 495 24.29 -28.14 -11.48
N GLN A 496 23.67 -28.44 -12.62
CA GLN A 496 24.31 -28.89 -13.87
C GLN A 496 24.42 -27.75 -14.89
N ALA A 497 24.82 -26.56 -14.46
CA ALA A 497 24.85 -25.39 -15.35
C ALA A 497 26.06 -25.45 -16.31
N GLU A 498 25.88 -26.07 -17.48
CA GLU A 498 26.81 -25.93 -18.61
C GLU A 498 26.78 -24.48 -19.12
N ALA A 499 27.93 -23.82 -19.12
CA ALA A 499 28.09 -22.51 -19.72
C ALA A 499 29.07 -22.63 -20.90
N ILE A 500 28.68 -22.10 -22.06
CA ILE A 500 29.62 -21.91 -23.16
C ILE A 500 30.43 -20.66 -22.83
N ASP A 501 31.76 -20.79 -22.80
CA ASP A 501 32.66 -19.65 -22.67
C ASP A 501 32.51 -18.76 -23.93
N PRO A 502 32.03 -17.51 -23.81
CA PRO A 502 31.82 -16.64 -24.98
C PRO A 502 33.12 -16.21 -25.66
N ILE A 503 34.29 -16.47 -25.05
CA ILE A 503 35.61 -16.16 -25.61
C ILE A 503 36.17 -17.37 -26.36
N ASN A 504 35.95 -18.58 -25.83
CA ASN A 504 36.65 -19.79 -26.31
C ASN A 504 35.73 -20.86 -26.93
N ASN A 505 34.41 -20.68 -26.88
CA ASN A 505 33.39 -21.58 -27.43
C ASN A 505 33.50 -23.05 -26.93
N GLU A 506 34.10 -23.25 -25.75
CA GLU A 506 34.18 -24.54 -25.06
C GLU A 506 32.99 -24.71 -24.10
N THR A 507 32.42 -25.92 -24.03
CA THR A 507 31.43 -26.30 -23.02
C THR A 507 32.15 -26.53 -21.68
N ARG A 508 32.00 -25.62 -20.72
CA ARG A 508 32.49 -25.83 -19.34
C ARG A 508 31.41 -25.45 -18.32
N ILE A 509 31.10 -26.37 -17.41
CA ILE A 509 30.22 -26.09 -16.26
C ILE A 509 30.96 -25.14 -15.32
N PHE A 510 30.50 -23.89 -15.12
CA PHE A 510 31.18 -22.99 -14.16
C PHE A 510 30.30 -22.00 -13.38
N ALA A 511 29.11 -21.60 -13.85
CA ALA A 511 28.29 -20.60 -13.18
C ALA A 511 26.79 -20.94 -13.23
N PRO A 512 26.01 -20.63 -12.18
CA PRO A 512 24.59 -20.92 -12.17
C PRO A 512 23.85 -20.12 -13.25
N TYR A 513 22.77 -20.71 -13.79
CA TYR A 513 21.92 -20.02 -14.76
C TYR A 513 21.33 -18.74 -14.14
N THR A 514 21.47 -17.66 -14.89
CA THR A 514 20.84 -16.37 -14.57
C THR A 514 19.35 -16.40 -14.89
N TYR A 515 18.58 -15.50 -14.28
CA TYR A 515 17.14 -15.41 -14.52
C TYR A 515 16.75 -15.34 -16.00
N ASP A 516 17.48 -14.58 -16.84
CA ASP A 516 17.19 -14.48 -18.27
C ASP A 516 17.47 -15.80 -19.01
N GLN A 517 18.56 -16.49 -18.65
CA GLN A 517 18.86 -17.82 -19.19
C GLN A 517 17.78 -18.83 -18.77
N SER A 518 17.39 -18.86 -17.50
CA SER A 518 16.34 -19.75 -17.00
C SER A 518 14.97 -19.45 -17.61
N CYS A 519 14.67 -18.18 -17.92
CA CYS A 519 13.48 -17.82 -18.68
C CYS A 519 13.55 -18.42 -20.08
N ARG A 520 14.65 -18.23 -20.82
CA ARG A 520 14.82 -18.77 -22.18
C ARG A 520 14.69 -20.29 -22.22
N LEU A 521 15.36 -20.98 -21.30
CA LEU A 521 15.29 -22.44 -21.17
C LEU A 521 13.89 -22.93 -20.75
N GLY A 522 13.17 -22.13 -19.97
CA GLY A 522 11.75 -22.36 -19.66
C GLY A 522 10.79 -22.04 -20.81
N GLY A 523 11.28 -21.62 -21.98
CA GLY A 523 10.48 -21.25 -23.15
C GLY A 523 9.97 -19.81 -23.15
N TYR A 524 10.60 -18.91 -22.40
CA TYR A 524 10.13 -17.53 -22.20
C TYR A 524 11.19 -16.47 -22.51
N SER A 525 10.73 -15.30 -22.96
CA SER A 525 11.56 -14.09 -22.91
C SER A 525 11.41 -13.38 -21.58
N HIS A 526 12.53 -13.03 -20.95
CA HIS A 526 12.55 -12.23 -19.72
C HIS A 526 12.17 -10.76 -19.95
N THR A 527 12.21 -10.31 -21.21
CA THR A 527 11.65 -9.03 -21.68
C THR A 527 10.35 -9.30 -22.43
N PRO A 528 9.34 -8.40 -22.35
CA PRO A 528 8.21 -8.47 -23.25
C PRO A 528 8.73 -8.38 -24.69
N THR A 529 8.62 -9.46 -25.46
CA THR A 529 8.90 -9.41 -26.90
C THR A 529 7.79 -8.57 -27.53
N PRO A 530 8.11 -7.55 -28.34
CA PRO A 530 7.09 -6.88 -29.14
C PRO A 530 6.38 -7.94 -29.99
N ASP A 531 5.07 -8.01 -29.90
CA ASP A 531 4.23 -8.89 -30.73
C ASP A 531 4.19 -8.45 -32.21
N GLY A 532 4.84 -7.32 -32.54
CA GLY A 532 4.89 -6.74 -33.87
C GLY A 532 3.59 -6.09 -34.32
N GLU A 533 2.53 -6.15 -33.50
CA GLU A 533 1.23 -5.60 -33.83
C GLU A 533 1.27 -4.06 -33.81
N VAL A 534 0.82 -3.47 -34.91
CA VAL A 534 0.68 -2.03 -35.11
C VAL A 534 -0.75 -1.69 -35.51
N PHE A 535 -1.21 -0.50 -35.14
CA PHE A 535 -2.56 -0.01 -35.42
C PHE A 535 -2.50 1.33 -36.14
N ASP A 536 -3.36 1.50 -37.14
CA ASP A 536 -3.57 2.79 -37.82
C ASP A 536 -4.14 3.86 -36.86
N GLN A 537 -4.90 3.41 -35.86
CA GLN A 537 -5.37 4.25 -34.76
C GLN A 537 -5.15 3.55 -33.43
N LEU A 538 -4.57 4.27 -32.48
CA LEU A 538 -4.30 3.74 -31.15
C LEU A 538 -5.62 3.30 -30.48
N PRO A 539 -5.73 2.02 -30.07
CA PRO A 539 -6.89 1.51 -29.36
C PRO A 539 -6.90 2.06 -27.93
N TYR A 540 -7.94 1.79 -27.13
CA TYR A 540 -7.89 2.12 -25.71
C TYR A 540 -6.65 1.49 -25.05
N TYR A 541 -5.88 2.32 -24.33
CA TYR A 541 -4.58 1.92 -23.80
C TYR A 541 -4.66 0.65 -22.94
N GLY A 542 -5.80 0.36 -22.32
CA GLY A 542 -5.97 -0.85 -21.51
C GLY A 542 -5.89 -2.16 -22.29
N LYS A 543 -6.12 -2.14 -23.61
CA LYS A 543 -5.91 -3.30 -24.51
C LYS A 543 -4.43 -3.58 -24.77
N VAL A 544 -3.60 -2.53 -24.70
CA VAL A 544 -2.15 -2.62 -24.97
C VAL A 544 -1.38 -2.84 -23.67
N LEU A 545 -1.73 -2.06 -22.64
CA LEU A 545 -1.04 -1.99 -21.35
C LEU A 545 -1.74 -2.86 -20.30
N GLU A 546 -2.16 -4.07 -20.67
CA GLU A 546 -2.94 -4.97 -19.80
C GLU A 546 -2.28 -5.22 -18.44
N ARG A 547 -0.94 -5.30 -18.42
CA ARG A 547 -0.13 -5.47 -17.20
C ARG A 547 -0.17 -4.28 -16.24
N SER A 548 -0.58 -3.11 -16.74
CA SER A 548 -0.56 -1.83 -16.01
C SER A 548 -1.95 -1.35 -15.60
N VAL A 549 -3.03 -1.95 -16.13
CA VAL A 549 -4.39 -1.61 -15.75
C VAL A 549 -4.85 -2.41 -14.53
N ALA A 550 -5.66 -1.77 -13.68
CA ALA A 550 -6.43 -2.49 -12.68
C ALA A 550 -7.60 -3.21 -13.37
N PHE A 551 -7.93 -4.41 -12.88
CA PHE A 551 -8.93 -5.33 -13.41
C PHE A 551 -10.25 -4.67 -13.81
N GLY A 552 -10.70 -4.99 -15.02
CA GLY A 552 -12.05 -4.72 -15.49
C GLY A 552 -13.01 -5.90 -15.26
N THR A 553 -14.28 -5.67 -15.55
CA THR A 553 -15.37 -6.63 -15.32
C THR A 553 -15.37 -7.79 -16.31
N GLY A 554 -14.76 -7.67 -17.48
CA GLY A 554 -14.86 -8.63 -18.59
C GLY A 554 -16.17 -8.53 -19.39
N ASP A 555 -17.25 -8.13 -18.72
CA ASP A 555 -18.57 -7.88 -19.30
C ASP A 555 -18.53 -7.00 -20.57
N VAL A 556 -19.09 -7.54 -21.66
CA VAL A 556 -19.06 -6.94 -23.01
C VAL A 556 -19.90 -5.67 -23.11
N ASP A 557 -20.95 -5.54 -22.30
CA ASP A 557 -21.88 -4.40 -22.30
C ASP A 557 -21.32 -3.19 -21.55
N HIS A 558 -20.27 -3.40 -20.75
CA HIS A 558 -19.58 -2.31 -20.08
C HIS A 558 -18.65 -1.54 -21.03
N LYS A 559 -18.61 -0.21 -20.83
CA LYS A 559 -17.60 0.68 -21.46
C LYS A 559 -16.18 0.12 -21.25
N GLN A 560 -15.30 0.32 -22.23
CA GLN A 560 -13.95 -0.24 -22.26
C GLN A 560 -13.17 -0.07 -20.95
N GLU A 561 -13.24 1.09 -20.28
CA GLU A 561 -12.57 1.32 -18.99
C GLU A 561 -13.08 0.39 -17.88
N LYS A 562 -14.39 0.13 -17.84
CA LYS A 562 -15.01 -0.74 -16.83
C LYS A 562 -14.85 -2.20 -17.20
N ARG A 563 -14.92 -2.53 -18.50
CA ARG A 563 -14.75 -3.87 -19.05
C ARG A 563 -13.32 -4.40 -18.96
N ILE A 564 -12.36 -3.64 -19.48
CA ILE A 564 -10.95 -4.06 -19.57
C ILE A 564 -10.19 -3.64 -18.32
N GLY A 565 -10.51 -2.46 -17.78
CA GLY A 565 -9.82 -1.89 -16.64
C GLY A 565 -9.10 -0.60 -16.95
N LYS A 566 -8.54 0.06 -15.93
CA LYS A 566 -7.77 1.30 -16.08
C LYS A 566 -6.61 1.41 -15.10
N ILE A 567 -5.56 2.12 -15.50
CA ILE A 567 -4.44 2.49 -14.62
C ILE A 567 -4.98 3.23 -13.39
N ALA A 568 -4.57 2.79 -12.20
CA ALA A 568 -5.06 3.31 -10.93
C ALA A 568 -4.63 4.76 -10.66
N ASN A 569 -3.49 5.19 -11.22
CA ASN A 569 -3.04 6.58 -11.14
C ASN A 569 -3.92 7.45 -12.07
N PRO A 570 -4.75 8.36 -11.53
CA PRO A 570 -5.69 9.14 -12.32
C PRO A 570 -5.00 10.07 -13.32
N THR A 571 -3.85 10.64 -12.96
CA THR A 571 -3.09 11.56 -13.81
C THR A 571 -2.57 10.82 -15.05
N VAL A 572 -2.04 9.61 -14.86
CA VAL A 572 -1.55 8.78 -15.97
C VAL A 572 -2.69 8.28 -16.86
N HIS A 573 -3.82 7.92 -16.27
CA HIS A 573 -5.03 7.54 -17.02
C HIS A 573 -5.52 8.68 -17.92
N VAL A 574 -5.58 9.91 -17.41
CA VAL A 574 -5.97 11.08 -18.21
C VAL A 574 -4.94 11.35 -19.30
N ALA A 575 -3.65 11.37 -18.96
CA ALA A 575 -2.57 11.64 -19.91
C ALA A 575 -2.59 10.66 -21.10
N LEU A 576 -2.67 9.35 -20.87
CA LEU A 576 -2.72 8.35 -21.94
C LEU A 576 -3.96 8.50 -22.84
N ASN A 577 -5.11 8.88 -22.28
CA ASN A 577 -6.30 9.16 -23.08
C ASN A 577 -6.16 10.44 -23.92
N GLN A 578 -5.49 11.48 -23.40
CA GLN A 578 -5.19 12.68 -24.19
C GLN A 578 -4.16 12.40 -25.29
N ILE A 579 -3.12 11.61 -25.00
CA ILE A 579 -2.15 11.12 -26.00
C ILE A 579 -2.90 10.39 -27.11
N ARG A 580 -3.76 9.41 -26.76
CA ARG A 580 -4.58 8.68 -27.73
C ARG A 580 -5.39 9.63 -28.62
N ALA A 581 -6.06 10.61 -28.02
CA ALA A 581 -6.90 11.55 -28.75
C ALA A 581 -6.10 12.41 -29.74
N VAL A 582 -4.98 12.99 -29.28
CA VAL A 582 -4.14 13.86 -30.12
C VAL A 582 -3.42 13.07 -31.19
N VAL A 583 -2.76 11.95 -30.84
CA VAL A 583 -2.01 11.14 -31.80
C VAL A 583 -2.95 10.58 -32.89
N ASN A 584 -4.15 10.10 -32.54
CA ASN A 584 -5.11 9.63 -33.54
C ASN A 584 -5.64 10.77 -34.42
N ALA A 585 -5.82 11.97 -33.87
CA ALA A 585 -6.22 13.13 -34.66
C ALA A 585 -5.13 13.57 -35.65
N LEU A 586 -3.86 13.57 -35.21
CA LEU A 586 -2.71 13.87 -36.07
C LEU A 586 -2.53 12.81 -37.14
N ALA A 587 -2.66 11.52 -36.80
CA ALA A 587 -2.57 10.44 -37.76
C ALA A 587 -3.70 10.48 -38.80
N LYS A 588 -4.91 10.87 -38.39
CA LYS A 588 -6.02 11.10 -39.33
C LYS A 588 -5.72 12.26 -40.29
N ARG A 589 -5.00 13.29 -39.84
CA ARG A 589 -4.71 14.50 -40.63
C ARG A 589 -3.49 14.34 -41.54
N TYR A 590 -2.43 13.69 -41.06
CA TYR A 590 -1.12 13.63 -41.71
C TYR A 590 -0.69 12.21 -42.13
N GLY A 591 -1.51 11.19 -41.84
CA GLY A 591 -1.16 9.77 -41.96
C GLY A 591 -0.39 9.27 -40.74
N THR A 592 -0.16 7.95 -40.62
CA THR A 592 0.56 7.35 -39.48
C THR A 592 2.01 7.88 -39.41
N PRO A 593 2.49 8.35 -38.25
CA PRO A 593 3.88 8.78 -38.10
C PRO A 593 4.84 7.60 -38.22
N GLN A 594 5.95 7.79 -38.93
CA GLN A 594 6.99 6.77 -39.07
C GLN A 594 7.87 6.70 -37.83
N GLU A 595 7.99 7.82 -37.13
CA GLU A 595 8.88 8.01 -35.99
C GLU A 595 8.19 8.82 -34.90
N ILE A 596 8.43 8.46 -33.64
CA ILE A 596 7.89 9.19 -32.49
C ILE A 596 8.99 9.39 -31.45
N VAL A 597 9.18 10.62 -31.00
CA VAL A 597 10.08 10.95 -29.87
C VAL A 597 9.24 11.51 -28.72
N VAL A 598 9.44 10.97 -27.53
CA VAL A 598 8.71 11.40 -26.32
C VAL A 598 9.69 11.87 -25.27
N GLU A 599 9.46 13.04 -24.70
CA GLU A 599 10.23 13.47 -23.52
C GLU A 599 9.81 12.69 -22.28
N VAL A 600 10.80 12.32 -21.49
CA VAL A 600 10.62 11.68 -20.21
C VAL A 600 11.36 12.45 -19.13
N ALA A 601 10.76 12.51 -17.94
CA ALA A 601 11.40 13.05 -16.74
C ALA A 601 12.47 12.10 -16.18
N ARG A 602 13.40 11.59 -17.00
CA ARG A 602 14.58 10.86 -16.51
C ARG A 602 15.72 11.85 -16.35
N ASP A 603 16.36 11.81 -15.19
CA ASP A 603 17.67 12.42 -15.02
C ASP A 603 18.67 11.71 -15.95
N LEU A 604 19.61 12.45 -16.55
CA LEU A 604 20.72 11.83 -17.25
C LEU A 604 21.49 10.92 -16.29
N PRO A 605 22.10 9.82 -16.79
CA PRO A 605 23.00 9.02 -15.97
C PRO A 605 24.07 9.93 -15.37
N LEU A 606 24.14 9.97 -14.03
CA LEU A 606 25.18 10.72 -13.34
C LEU A 606 26.56 10.23 -13.81
N SER A 607 27.48 11.16 -14.04
CA SER A 607 28.88 10.83 -14.29
C SER A 607 29.47 9.98 -13.15
N ALA A 608 30.60 9.30 -13.37
CA ALA A 608 31.25 8.52 -12.33
C ALA A 608 31.51 9.34 -11.04
N LYS A 609 31.84 10.63 -11.20
CA LYS A 609 31.96 11.61 -10.10
C LYS A 609 30.60 11.86 -9.43
N GLY A 610 29.56 12.17 -10.21
CA GLY A 610 28.21 12.41 -9.68
C GLY A 610 27.63 11.20 -8.93
N LYS A 611 27.90 9.98 -9.40
CA LYS A 611 27.52 8.73 -8.71
C LYS A 611 28.26 8.58 -7.38
N LYS A 612 29.56 8.86 -7.35
CA LYS A 612 30.38 8.83 -6.12
C LYS A 612 29.91 9.87 -5.10
N ASP A 613 29.58 11.08 -5.54
CA ASP A 613 29.08 12.15 -4.68
C ASP A 613 27.70 11.81 -4.11
N LEU A 614 26.81 11.24 -4.94
CA LEU A 614 25.52 10.72 -4.50
C LEU A 614 25.68 9.60 -3.47
N ASP A 615 26.57 8.63 -3.72
CA ASP A 615 26.85 7.53 -2.77
C ASP A 615 27.42 8.06 -1.45
N LYS A 616 28.31 9.06 -1.50
CA LYS A 616 28.85 9.75 -0.32
C LYS A 616 27.73 10.42 0.48
N GLN A 617 26.85 11.17 -0.19
CA GLN A 617 25.70 11.83 0.45
C GLN A 617 24.73 10.81 1.06
N GLN A 618 24.44 9.72 0.35
CA GLN A 618 23.59 8.63 0.85
C GLN A 618 24.19 7.92 2.07
N THR A 619 25.51 7.73 2.08
CA THR A 619 26.24 7.12 3.20
C THR A 619 26.22 8.05 4.42
N ALA A 620 26.47 9.35 4.22
CA ALA A 620 26.36 10.35 5.28
C ALA A 620 24.94 10.41 5.87
N ASN A 621 23.91 10.43 5.02
CA ASN A 621 22.51 10.38 5.44
C ASN A 621 22.19 9.10 6.22
N LYS A 622 22.73 7.95 5.81
CA LYS A 622 22.57 6.70 6.54
C LYS A 622 23.22 6.78 7.93
N LYS A 623 24.48 7.21 8.01
CA LYS A 623 25.20 7.37 9.28
C LYS A 623 24.45 8.30 10.24
N ALA A 624 23.95 9.43 9.75
CA ALA A 624 23.14 10.35 10.54
C ALA A 624 21.81 9.72 11.00
N ASN A 625 21.16 8.93 10.15
CA ASN A 625 19.95 8.20 10.55
C ASN A 625 20.23 7.12 11.59
N ASP A 626 21.32 6.35 11.44
CA ASP A 626 21.72 5.32 12.39
C ASP A 626 22.04 5.96 13.77
N ALA A 627 22.70 7.12 13.80
CA ALA A 627 22.93 7.89 15.02
C ALA A 627 21.61 8.36 15.68
N ARG A 628 20.68 8.91 14.89
CA ARG A 628 19.33 9.27 15.39
C ARG A 628 18.58 8.06 15.94
N VAL A 629 18.74 6.89 15.33
CA VAL A 629 18.10 5.65 15.83
C VAL A 629 18.69 5.24 17.18
N ALA A 630 20.00 5.38 17.36
CA ALA A 630 20.65 5.14 18.65
C ALA A 630 20.12 6.11 19.72
N GLU A 631 20.10 7.41 19.46
CA GLU A 631 19.61 8.44 20.39
C GLU A 631 18.11 8.28 20.70
N LEU A 632 17.29 7.90 19.70
CA LEU A 632 15.89 7.52 19.94
C LEU A 632 15.77 6.32 20.90
N THR A 633 16.66 5.33 20.78
CA THR A 633 16.64 4.14 21.62
C THR A 633 17.05 4.47 23.06
N GLU A 634 18.06 5.32 23.22
CA GLU A 634 18.54 5.84 24.51
C GLU A 634 17.44 6.60 25.26
N HIS A 635 16.64 7.40 24.57
CA HIS A 635 15.52 8.15 25.14
C HIS A 635 14.18 7.38 25.13
N GLU A 636 14.22 6.05 25.02
CA GLU A 636 13.06 5.14 25.03
C GLU A 636 11.98 5.46 23.98
N GLN A 637 12.35 6.12 22.89
CA GLN A 637 11.48 6.48 21.79
C GLN A 637 11.48 5.42 20.68
N ARG A 638 10.31 5.20 20.07
CA ARG A 638 10.20 4.25 18.97
C ARG A 638 10.92 4.75 17.72
N ASN A 639 11.59 3.83 17.02
CA ASN A 639 12.20 4.10 15.73
C ASN A 639 11.16 4.16 14.59
N THR A 640 10.41 5.26 14.51
CA THR A 640 9.43 5.52 13.44
C THR A 640 9.96 6.56 12.44
N TYR A 641 9.34 6.64 11.26
CA TYR A 641 9.66 7.70 10.30
C TYR A 641 9.43 9.09 10.90
N ASP A 642 8.32 9.28 11.62
CA ASP A 642 7.98 10.55 12.27
C ASP A 642 9.03 10.94 13.32
N ASN A 643 9.40 10.02 14.20
CA ASN A 643 10.40 10.30 15.24
C ASN A 643 11.78 10.61 14.66
N ARG A 644 12.20 9.92 13.59
CA ARG A 644 13.44 10.26 12.87
C ARG A 644 13.35 11.64 12.20
N MET A 645 12.17 12.01 11.68
CA MET A 645 11.94 13.34 11.10
C MET A 645 12.01 14.42 12.18
N ARG A 646 11.37 14.21 13.34
CA ARG A 646 11.45 15.12 14.50
C ARG A 646 12.89 15.35 14.93
N MET A 647 13.67 14.28 15.12
CA MET A 647 15.11 14.37 15.45
C MET A 647 15.89 15.18 14.42
N ARG A 648 15.68 14.89 13.13
CA ARG A 648 16.37 15.59 12.05
C ARG A 648 16.01 17.09 12.00
N LEU A 649 14.74 17.44 12.20
CA LEU A 649 14.30 18.83 12.23
C LEU A 649 14.82 19.55 13.49
N TRP A 650 14.88 18.84 14.61
CA TRP A 650 15.41 19.36 15.87
C TRP A 650 16.89 19.71 15.77
N GLU A 651 17.68 18.84 15.15
CA GLU A 651 19.09 19.13 14.83
C GLU A 651 19.27 20.34 13.92
N GLU A 652 18.32 20.59 13.01
CA GLU A 652 18.40 21.71 12.07
C GLU A 652 18.01 23.05 12.69
N LEU A 653 17.26 23.06 13.80
CA LEU A 653 16.93 24.31 14.52
C LEU A 653 18.21 25.04 14.94
N ASN A 654 19.24 24.28 15.34
CA ASN A 654 20.59 24.79 15.57
C ASN A 654 21.59 23.63 15.50
N GLN A 655 22.43 23.65 14.46
CA GLN A 655 23.42 22.61 14.21
C GLN A 655 24.68 22.78 15.08
N ASN A 656 24.98 24.00 15.49
CA ASN A 656 26.21 24.35 16.20
C ASN A 656 26.05 24.24 17.72
N ASP A 657 24.82 24.40 18.21
CA ASP A 657 24.53 24.38 19.65
C ASP A 657 23.28 23.52 19.95
N LYS A 658 23.51 22.35 20.57
CA LYS A 658 22.44 21.43 20.98
C LYS A 658 21.57 22.01 22.10
N LEU A 659 22.13 22.88 22.94
CA LEU A 659 21.41 23.51 24.05
C LEU A 659 20.53 24.66 23.55
N ASN A 660 20.90 25.32 22.47
CA ASN A 660 20.13 26.43 21.90
C ASN A 660 19.24 26.01 20.71
N ARG A 661 18.54 24.89 20.85
CA ARG A 661 17.51 24.44 19.90
C ARG A 661 16.14 24.91 20.37
N CYS A 662 15.61 25.93 19.71
CA CYS A 662 14.34 26.55 20.08
C CYS A 662 13.35 26.60 18.91
N CYS A 663 12.07 26.71 19.24
CA CYS A 663 11.01 26.99 18.28
C CYS A 663 11.31 28.30 17.54
N VAL A 664 11.32 28.26 16.20
CA VAL A 664 11.62 29.44 15.38
C VAL A 664 10.64 30.58 15.64
N TYR A 665 9.36 30.25 15.87
CA TYR A 665 8.31 31.26 16.04
C TYR A 665 8.26 31.84 17.47
N THR A 666 8.39 31.02 18.51
CA THR A 666 8.23 31.48 19.91
C THR A 666 9.54 31.75 20.65
N GLY A 667 10.66 31.21 20.17
CA GLY A 667 11.93 31.21 20.91
C GLY A 667 11.96 30.22 22.08
N GLU A 668 10.88 29.48 22.35
CA GLU A 668 10.86 28.50 23.42
C GLU A 668 11.81 27.34 23.12
N GLN A 669 12.59 26.94 24.13
CA GLN A 669 13.52 25.83 24.01
C GLN A 669 12.77 24.51 23.80
N ILE A 670 13.25 23.72 22.84
CA ILE A 670 12.78 22.37 22.56
C ILE A 670 13.90 21.44 23.00
N GLY A 671 13.82 20.91 24.21
CA GLY A 671 14.69 19.82 24.66
C GLY A 671 14.27 18.49 24.03
N ILE A 672 15.13 17.46 24.16
CA ILE A 672 14.87 16.13 23.59
C ILE A 672 13.59 15.48 24.16
N GLU A 673 13.28 15.68 25.43
CA GLU A 673 12.02 15.17 26.03
C GLU A 673 10.80 15.91 25.46
N ARG A 674 10.89 17.25 25.39
CA ARG A 674 9.82 18.11 24.87
C ARG A 674 9.54 17.88 23.39
N LEU A 675 10.56 17.49 22.60
CA LEU A 675 10.46 17.17 21.17
C LEU A 675 9.39 16.12 20.86
N PHE A 676 9.20 15.14 21.73
CA PHE A 676 8.24 14.05 21.55
C PHE A 676 6.91 14.26 22.29
N SER A 677 6.76 15.40 22.96
CA SER A 677 5.52 15.79 23.62
C SER A 677 4.43 16.24 22.62
N ALA A 678 3.20 16.39 23.12
CA ALA A 678 2.08 16.92 22.36
C ALA A 678 2.14 18.45 22.14
N GLU A 679 3.11 19.14 22.73
CA GLU A 679 3.32 20.59 22.59
C GLU A 679 4.09 20.95 21.32
N VAL A 680 4.86 20.01 20.77
CA VAL A 680 5.70 20.23 19.58
C VAL A 680 5.10 19.51 18.38
N GLU A 681 4.92 20.26 17.29
CA GLU A 681 4.39 19.77 16.02
C GLU A 681 5.39 20.01 14.89
N ILE A 682 5.41 19.09 13.91
CA ILE A 682 6.05 19.34 12.62
C ILE A 682 5.11 20.22 11.82
N GLU A 683 5.55 21.43 11.51
CA GLU A 683 4.77 22.45 10.81
C GLU A 683 5.32 22.73 9.41
N HIS A 684 4.42 23.08 8.48
CA HIS A 684 4.79 23.57 7.16
C HIS A 684 5.08 25.08 7.19
N ILE A 685 6.31 25.49 6.88
CA ILE A 685 6.74 26.90 6.92
C ILE A 685 5.84 27.73 5.98
N LEU A 686 5.78 27.37 4.71
CA LEU A 686 4.76 27.88 3.78
C LEU A 686 3.52 26.99 3.84
N PRO A 687 2.31 27.57 3.85
CA PRO A 687 1.05 26.82 3.96
C PRO A 687 0.96 25.74 2.89
N ARG A 688 0.91 24.47 3.31
CA ARG A 688 0.78 23.33 2.39
C ARG A 688 -0.47 23.44 1.51
N SER A 689 -1.54 24.06 2.00
CA SER A 689 -2.77 24.31 1.23
C SER A 689 -2.57 25.25 0.04
N ARG A 690 -1.54 26.12 0.08
CA ARG A 690 -1.20 27.11 -0.96
C ARG A 690 -0.05 26.65 -1.83
N THR A 691 0.98 26.04 -1.24
CA THR A 691 2.21 25.65 -1.96
C THR A 691 2.23 24.19 -2.39
N LEU A 692 1.49 23.32 -1.70
CA LEU A 692 1.52 21.85 -1.89
C LEU A 692 2.90 21.22 -1.62
N ASP A 693 3.86 21.99 -1.12
CA ASP A 693 5.21 21.55 -0.81
C ASP A 693 5.23 20.80 0.52
N ASP A 694 5.20 19.47 0.44
CA ASP A 694 5.41 18.58 1.60
C ASP A 694 6.88 18.15 1.74
N GLY A 695 7.78 18.80 1.00
CA GLY A 695 9.20 18.54 1.02
C GLY A 695 9.83 18.87 2.37
N PHE A 696 10.99 18.27 2.63
CA PHE A 696 11.74 18.51 3.87
C PHE A 696 12.11 19.99 4.04
N GLY A 697 12.40 20.69 2.95
CA GLY A 697 12.70 22.12 2.93
C GLY A 697 11.53 23.02 3.34
N ASN A 698 10.31 22.51 3.38
CA ASN A 698 9.14 23.27 3.86
C ASN A 698 8.68 22.85 5.25
N LYS A 699 9.42 22.00 5.97
CA LYS A 699 9.05 21.50 7.29
C LYS A 699 9.96 22.07 8.38
N THR A 700 9.40 22.46 9.51
CA THR A 700 10.16 22.83 10.72
C THR A 700 9.46 22.30 11.97
N LEU A 701 10.08 22.45 13.14
CA LEU A 701 9.42 22.22 14.42
C LEU A 701 8.88 23.53 14.97
N SER A 702 7.65 23.47 15.46
CA SER A 702 6.97 24.60 16.07
C SER A 702 6.30 24.17 17.37
N MET A 703 6.19 25.11 18.30
CA MET A 703 5.19 25.00 19.37
C MET A 703 3.80 24.99 18.74
N LYS A 704 2.94 24.12 19.24
CA LYS A 704 1.56 23.93 18.76
C LYS A 704 0.73 25.21 18.80
N THR A 705 0.96 26.06 19.79
CA THR A 705 0.30 27.37 19.94
C THR A 705 0.65 28.29 18.77
N ALA A 706 1.93 28.46 18.47
CA ALA A 706 2.39 29.28 17.34
C ALA A 706 1.99 28.70 15.98
N ASN A 707 1.99 27.37 15.85
CA ASN A 707 1.50 26.70 14.65
C ASN A 707 0.03 27.05 14.38
N ARG A 708 -0.82 26.92 15.41
CA ARG A 708 -2.25 27.27 15.33
C ARG A 708 -2.47 28.75 15.02
N TYR A 709 -1.68 29.63 15.63
CA TYR A 709 -1.73 31.06 15.36
C TYR A 709 -1.40 31.38 13.90
N LYS A 710 -0.33 30.80 13.35
CA LYS A 710 0.07 30.96 11.95
C LYS A 710 -1.04 30.51 11.00
N GLY A 711 -1.62 29.33 11.24
CA GLY A 711 -2.70 28.78 10.42
C GLY A 711 -2.29 28.63 8.95
N GLN A 712 -3.13 29.07 8.01
CA GLN A 712 -2.89 28.94 6.57
C GLN A 712 -2.13 30.15 5.96
N ARG A 713 -1.37 30.87 6.79
CA ARG A 713 -0.55 32.04 6.41
C ARG A 713 0.94 31.70 6.34
N THR A 714 1.69 32.46 5.55
CA THR A 714 3.16 32.43 5.58
C THR A 714 3.68 32.97 6.92
N PRO A 715 4.95 32.74 7.29
CA PRO A 715 5.50 33.31 8.51
C PRO A 715 5.42 34.85 8.51
N SER A 716 5.75 35.50 7.40
CA SER A 716 5.67 36.96 7.28
C SER A 716 4.24 37.48 7.40
N GLU A 717 3.26 36.83 6.74
CA GLU A 717 1.83 37.20 6.86
C GLU A 717 1.26 36.97 8.28
N ALA A 718 1.80 35.98 9.00
CA ALA A 718 1.31 35.65 10.34
C ALA A 718 1.94 36.51 11.44
N PHE A 719 3.25 36.75 11.34
CA PHE A 719 4.06 37.27 12.43
C PHE A 719 4.67 38.65 12.14
N GLY A 720 4.72 39.09 10.88
CA GLY A 720 5.39 40.34 10.47
C GLY A 720 4.88 41.59 11.18
N ASP A 721 3.56 41.71 11.32
CA ASP A 721 2.88 42.84 12.00
C ASP A 721 2.10 42.39 13.25
N SER A 722 2.53 41.30 13.88
CA SER A 722 1.77 40.67 14.97
C SER A 722 1.65 41.56 16.21
N LYS A 723 0.42 41.79 16.69
CA LYS A 723 0.15 42.51 17.96
C LYS A 723 0.08 41.59 19.18
N ASP A 724 0.11 40.27 18.97
CA ASP A 724 -0.10 39.24 20.00
C ASP A 724 1.20 38.72 20.63
N GLY A 725 2.21 39.58 20.78
CA GLY A 725 3.46 39.27 21.50
C GLY A 725 4.51 38.44 20.74
N TYR A 726 4.37 38.27 19.43
CA TYR A 726 5.40 37.68 18.57
C TYR A 726 6.33 38.74 18.00
N ASP A 727 7.64 38.58 18.20
CA ASP A 727 8.67 39.47 17.69
C ASP A 727 9.21 38.96 16.35
N TRP A 728 8.87 39.65 15.25
CA TRP A 728 9.32 39.31 13.90
C TRP A 728 10.84 39.36 13.73
N ALA A 729 11.52 40.34 14.33
CA ALA A 729 12.97 40.46 14.24
C ALA A 729 13.65 39.26 14.90
N ALA A 730 13.15 38.84 16.06
CA ALA A 730 13.64 37.65 16.75
C ALA A 730 13.32 36.35 15.99
N ILE A 731 12.16 36.26 15.32
CA ILE A 731 11.80 35.12 14.45
C ILE A 731 12.74 35.03 13.27
N SER A 732 13.02 36.16 12.60
CA SER A 732 13.94 36.22 11.46
C SER A 732 15.34 35.80 11.86
N ALA A 733 15.86 36.31 12.99
CA ALA A 733 17.18 35.94 13.50
C ALA A 733 17.28 34.44 13.84
N ARG A 734 16.21 33.82 14.35
CA ARG A 734 16.18 32.37 14.57
C ARG A 734 16.09 31.59 13.26
N ALA A 735 15.34 32.10 12.27
CA ALA A 735 15.23 31.47 10.96
C ALA A 735 16.59 31.43 10.23
N ASP A 736 17.47 32.40 10.48
CA ASP A 736 18.85 32.43 9.95
C ASP A 736 19.74 31.28 10.42
N ASN A 737 19.34 30.55 11.47
CA ASN A 737 20.06 29.32 11.87
C ASN A 737 19.69 28.10 11.03
N LEU A 738 18.62 28.17 10.24
CA LEU A 738 18.16 27.06 9.40
C LEU A 738 18.99 26.91 8.12
N SER A 739 18.78 25.84 7.36
CA SER A 739 19.40 25.72 6.04
C SER A 739 18.89 26.80 5.07
N ASP A 740 19.71 27.18 4.08
CA ASP A 740 19.35 28.21 3.10
C ASP A 740 18.06 27.88 2.33
N ASN A 741 17.80 26.59 2.14
CA ASN A 741 16.54 26.13 1.56
C ASN A 741 15.35 26.49 2.46
N LYS A 742 15.46 26.49 3.79
CA LYS A 742 14.36 26.87 4.69
C LYS A 742 14.29 28.37 4.93
N LYS A 743 15.44 29.05 5.06
CA LYS A 743 15.54 30.49 5.39
C LYS A 743 14.62 31.36 4.54
N TRP A 744 14.71 31.23 3.22
CA TRP A 744 13.95 32.11 2.31
C TRP A 744 12.43 31.98 2.46
N ARG A 745 11.94 30.85 2.98
CA ARG A 745 10.50 30.60 3.20
C ARG A 745 9.92 31.43 4.34
N PHE A 746 10.76 32.11 5.12
CA PHE A 746 10.35 33.08 6.12
C PHE A 746 10.30 34.51 5.56
N GLY A 747 10.86 34.76 4.38
CA GLY A 747 10.87 36.09 3.77
C GLY A 747 9.48 36.60 3.36
N PRO A 748 9.28 37.93 3.25
CA PRO A 748 8.03 38.51 2.77
C PRO A 748 7.72 38.15 1.31
N ASP A 749 8.75 37.93 0.49
CA ASP A 749 8.69 37.52 -0.92
C ASP A 749 8.54 36.00 -1.11
N ALA A 750 8.41 35.22 -0.03
CA ALA A 750 8.48 33.76 -0.12
C ALA A 750 7.42 33.14 -1.05
N MET A 751 6.20 33.68 -1.10
CA MET A 751 5.19 33.13 -2.01
C MET A 751 5.49 33.43 -3.48
N GLU A 752 5.99 34.61 -3.79
CA GLU A 752 6.42 34.99 -5.14
C GLU A 752 7.58 34.11 -5.59
N ARG A 753 8.62 33.99 -4.76
CA ARG A 753 9.76 33.12 -5.02
C ARG A 753 9.34 31.66 -5.22
N PHE A 754 8.38 31.17 -4.42
CA PHE A 754 7.85 29.82 -4.56
C PHE A 754 7.16 29.62 -5.91
N ASP A 755 6.26 30.53 -6.29
CA ASP A 755 5.49 30.46 -7.54
C ASP A 755 6.38 30.53 -8.77
N GLU A 756 7.42 31.36 -8.77
CA GLU A 756 8.33 31.52 -9.90
C GLU A 756 9.37 30.41 -10.05
N LYS A 757 9.96 29.95 -8.93
CA LYS A 757 11.19 29.13 -8.97
C LYS A 757 10.98 27.69 -8.50
N GLU A 758 10.03 27.43 -7.61
CA GLU A 758 9.95 26.14 -6.88
C GLU A 758 8.72 25.31 -7.27
N ARG A 759 7.61 25.95 -7.66
CA ARG A 759 6.33 25.28 -7.95
C ARG A 759 6.43 24.20 -9.04
N GLY A 760 7.36 24.36 -9.98
CA GLY A 760 7.62 23.39 -11.06
C GLY A 760 8.40 22.14 -10.66
N PHE A 761 8.96 22.06 -9.45
CA PHE A 761 9.85 20.97 -9.00
C PHE A 761 9.23 20.04 -7.96
N LEU A 762 7.90 20.03 -7.81
CA LEU A 762 7.23 19.14 -6.85
C LEU A 762 7.62 17.68 -7.10
N ALA A 763 8.34 17.07 -6.16
CA ALA A 763 8.91 15.72 -6.28
C ALA A 763 7.90 14.63 -6.68
N ARG A 764 6.60 14.85 -6.39
CA ARG A 764 5.49 13.96 -6.76
C ARG A 764 5.13 14.05 -8.25
N GLN A 765 5.19 15.23 -8.85
CA GLN A 765 4.96 15.41 -10.29
C GLN A 765 6.05 14.73 -11.12
N LEU A 766 7.31 14.80 -10.67
CA LEU A 766 8.46 14.10 -11.28
C LEU A 766 8.34 12.57 -11.25
N GLY A 767 7.68 12.01 -10.23
CA GLY A 767 7.38 10.58 -10.16
C GLY A 767 6.30 10.17 -11.16
N ASP A 768 5.23 10.97 -11.26
CA ASP A 768 4.11 10.73 -12.17
C ASP A 768 4.53 10.87 -13.64
N THR A 769 5.32 11.89 -14.02
CA THR A 769 5.85 12.04 -15.40
C THR A 769 6.76 10.90 -15.82
N ARG A 770 7.62 10.38 -14.94
CA ARG A 770 8.43 9.17 -15.22
C ARG A 770 7.58 7.94 -15.53
N TYR A 771 6.46 7.78 -14.83
CA TYR A 771 5.56 6.67 -15.04
C TYR A 771 4.76 6.83 -16.33
N ILE A 772 4.25 8.03 -16.63
CA ILE A 772 3.58 8.38 -17.88
C ILE A 772 4.49 8.08 -19.07
N ALA A 773 5.71 8.59 -19.04
CA ALA A 773 6.74 8.40 -20.04
C ALA A 773 6.95 6.92 -20.42
N ARG A 774 7.20 6.06 -19.42
CA ARG A 774 7.47 4.63 -19.66
C ARG A 774 6.29 3.94 -20.34
N LEU A 775 5.08 4.22 -19.89
CA LEU A 775 3.86 3.63 -20.45
C LEU A 775 3.51 4.22 -21.82
N THR A 776 3.77 5.51 -22.02
CA THR A 776 3.57 6.20 -23.30
C THR A 776 4.47 5.61 -24.37
N ARG A 777 5.75 5.36 -24.07
CA ARG A 777 6.65 4.68 -25.02
C ARG A 777 6.07 3.32 -25.42
N GLU A 778 5.76 2.46 -24.45
CA GLU A 778 5.19 1.12 -24.69
C GLU A 778 3.88 1.17 -25.47
N TYR A 779 3.06 2.18 -25.23
CA TYR A 779 1.80 2.37 -25.94
C TYR A 779 2.00 2.86 -27.39
N LEU A 780 2.92 3.78 -27.63
CA LEU A 780 3.16 4.37 -28.95
C LEU A 780 3.92 3.43 -29.89
N THR A 781 4.62 2.39 -29.37
CA THR A 781 5.19 1.35 -30.23
C THR A 781 4.12 0.61 -31.04
N LYS A 782 2.87 0.61 -30.56
CA LYS A 782 1.72 0.04 -31.27
C LYS A 782 1.27 0.88 -32.46
N MET A 783 1.96 1.97 -32.78
CA MET A 783 1.67 2.80 -33.95
C MET A 783 2.88 2.90 -34.87
N ALA A 784 4.00 3.43 -34.39
CA ALA A 784 5.22 3.59 -35.19
C ALA A 784 6.09 2.32 -35.27
N GLY A 785 5.76 1.29 -34.48
CA GLY A 785 6.56 0.08 -34.32
C GLY A 785 7.58 0.17 -33.16
N PRO A 786 8.10 -0.99 -32.69
CA PRO A 786 8.93 -1.05 -31.47
C PRO A 786 10.30 -0.39 -31.57
N TYR A 787 10.82 -0.19 -32.79
CA TYR A 787 12.16 0.37 -33.03
C TYR A 787 12.17 1.85 -33.43
N ASN A 788 10.99 2.45 -33.64
CA ASN A 788 10.83 3.83 -34.13
C ASN A 788 10.21 4.75 -33.07
N VAL A 789 10.22 4.33 -31.80
CA VAL A 789 9.79 5.16 -30.66
C VAL A 789 10.96 5.41 -29.72
N TRP A 790 11.38 6.66 -29.67
CA TRP A 790 12.49 7.13 -28.83
C TRP A 790 12.02 7.92 -27.63
N VAL A 791 12.94 8.03 -26.69
CA VAL A 791 12.72 8.69 -25.42
C VAL A 791 13.91 9.61 -25.17
N THR A 792 13.62 10.90 -24.94
CA THR A 792 14.63 11.92 -24.59
C THR A 792 14.45 12.40 -23.16
N THR A 793 15.49 12.97 -22.54
CA THR A 793 15.42 13.55 -21.20
C THR A 793 15.17 15.05 -21.28
N GLY A 794 14.42 15.61 -20.32
CA GLY A 794 14.17 17.05 -20.30
C GLY A 794 15.43 17.91 -20.13
N HIS A 795 16.50 17.34 -19.57
CA HIS A 795 17.80 18.01 -19.55
C HIS A 795 18.35 18.21 -20.96
N LEU A 796 18.36 17.17 -21.79
CA LEU A 796 18.82 17.25 -23.18
C LEU A 796 17.94 18.21 -23.99
N THR A 797 16.62 18.16 -23.82
CA THR A 797 15.71 19.14 -24.44
C THR A 797 16.09 20.57 -24.04
N SER A 798 16.41 20.79 -22.76
CA SER A 798 16.81 22.13 -22.28
C SER A 798 18.16 22.59 -22.83
N GLU A 799 19.16 21.70 -22.89
CA GLU A 799 20.49 22.01 -23.46
C GLU A 799 20.39 22.34 -24.94
N LEU A 800 19.68 21.52 -25.73
CA LEU A 800 19.48 21.76 -27.15
C LEU A 800 18.69 23.04 -27.42
N ARG A 801 17.62 23.29 -26.66
CA ARG A 801 16.85 24.54 -26.77
C ARG A 801 17.71 25.77 -26.50
N HIS A 802 18.63 25.68 -25.53
CA HIS A 802 19.59 26.75 -25.25
C HIS A 802 20.61 26.91 -26.39
N ALA A 803 21.25 25.81 -26.81
CA ALA A 803 22.24 25.81 -27.88
C ALA A 803 21.69 26.30 -29.22
N TRP A 804 20.41 26.08 -29.50
CA TRP A 804 19.72 26.56 -30.69
C TRP A 804 19.12 27.97 -30.54
N GLY A 805 19.35 28.65 -29.41
CA GLY A 805 18.87 30.01 -29.19
C GLY A 805 17.35 30.15 -29.06
N LEU A 806 16.62 29.06 -28.77
CA LEU A 806 15.17 29.02 -28.79
C LEU A 806 14.51 29.52 -27.49
N ASN A 807 15.28 29.82 -26.45
CA ASN A 807 14.74 30.30 -25.16
C ASN A 807 14.05 31.68 -25.27
N SER A 808 14.39 32.49 -26.27
CA SER A 808 13.87 33.84 -26.50
C SER A 808 12.54 33.89 -27.27
N VAL A 809 12.13 32.80 -27.94
CA VAL A 809 10.99 32.75 -28.87
C VAL A 809 9.63 33.08 -28.21
N LEU A 810 9.53 32.93 -26.88
CA LEU A 810 8.32 33.23 -26.08
C LEU A 810 8.58 34.26 -24.97
N ALA A 811 9.63 35.09 -25.11
CA ALA A 811 9.86 36.19 -24.18
C ALA A 811 8.65 37.15 -24.20
N GLY A 812 8.01 37.36 -23.04
CA GLY A 812 6.82 38.21 -22.95
C GLY A 812 7.14 39.68 -23.25
N HIS A 813 6.13 40.44 -23.69
CA HIS A 813 6.24 41.86 -24.09
C HIS A 813 6.66 42.85 -22.98
N ASN A 814 6.95 42.38 -21.76
CA ASN A 814 7.24 43.21 -20.58
C ASN A 814 8.60 42.91 -19.93
N ARG A 815 9.72 42.88 -20.67
CA ARG A 815 11.04 42.99 -20.04
C ARG A 815 12.00 43.88 -20.82
N ALA A 816 12.60 44.82 -20.08
CA ALA A 816 13.68 45.68 -20.50
C ALA A 816 14.88 44.85 -20.98
N GLU A 817 15.60 45.43 -21.95
CA GLU A 817 16.85 44.98 -22.52
C GLU A 817 17.85 44.57 -21.44
N THR A 818 17.89 43.28 -21.10
CA THR A 818 19.02 42.67 -20.41
C THR A 818 19.77 41.80 -21.41
N GLU A 819 21.10 41.91 -21.36
CA GLU A 819 22.09 41.31 -22.27
C GLU A 819 21.76 39.87 -22.67
N ALA A 820 22.03 39.57 -23.95
CA ALA A 820 21.56 38.38 -24.68
C ALA A 820 21.99 37.01 -24.11
N GLU A 821 22.85 36.97 -23.09
CA GLU A 821 23.51 35.74 -22.64
C GLU A 821 22.73 34.94 -21.58
N ASP A 822 21.65 35.47 -20.98
CA ASP A 822 20.99 34.81 -19.83
C ASP A 822 19.44 34.78 -19.89
N ILE A 823 18.88 34.67 -21.11
CA ILE A 823 17.42 34.66 -21.33
C ILE A 823 16.80 33.33 -20.85
N LYS A 824 16.04 33.38 -19.75
CA LYS A 824 15.33 32.23 -19.17
C LYS A 824 13.96 31.98 -19.83
N LYS A 825 13.61 30.70 -20.00
CA LYS A 825 12.31 30.22 -20.53
C LYS A 825 11.12 30.86 -19.81
N ASN A 826 10.19 31.45 -20.57
CA ASN A 826 8.91 31.93 -20.04
C ASN A 826 7.95 30.75 -19.76
N ARG A 827 7.75 30.43 -18.48
CA ARG A 827 6.87 29.34 -18.03
C ARG A 827 5.40 29.76 -17.87
N ASN A 828 5.10 31.05 -17.98
CA ASN A 828 3.75 31.60 -17.80
C ASN A 828 2.88 31.45 -19.07
N ASP A 829 3.49 31.08 -20.20
CA ASP A 829 2.79 30.84 -21.46
C ASP A 829 2.82 29.36 -21.83
N HIS A 830 1.66 28.71 -21.91
CA HIS A 830 1.55 27.29 -22.23
C HIS A 830 2.15 26.87 -23.58
N ARG A 831 2.32 27.80 -24.54
CA ARG A 831 2.93 27.53 -25.84
C ARG A 831 4.37 27.00 -25.74
N HIS A 832 5.04 27.19 -24.60
CA HIS A 832 6.37 26.65 -24.39
C HIS A 832 6.45 25.13 -24.49
N HIS A 833 5.35 24.41 -24.26
CA HIS A 833 5.29 22.96 -24.44
C HIS A 833 5.38 22.56 -25.93
N ALA A 834 4.82 23.36 -26.84
CA ALA A 834 4.96 23.10 -28.27
C ALA A 834 6.40 23.34 -28.72
N LEU A 835 7.05 24.38 -28.20
CA LEU A 835 8.47 24.63 -28.44
C LEU A 835 9.34 23.46 -27.97
N ASP A 836 9.05 22.92 -26.77
CA ASP A 836 9.73 21.71 -26.29
C ASP A 836 9.49 20.53 -27.21
N ALA A 837 8.24 20.31 -27.66
CA ALA A 837 7.91 19.25 -28.61
C ALA A 837 8.64 19.37 -29.95
N VAL A 838 8.91 20.59 -30.44
CA VAL A 838 9.74 20.84 -31.62
C VAL A 838 11.19 20.45 -31.37
N VAL A 839 11.74 20.75 -30.19
CA VAL A 839 13.12 20.38 -29.83
C VAL A 839 13.27 18.87 -29.60
N ILE A 840 12.22 18.24 -29.12
CA ILE A 840 12.16 16.79 -28.89
C ILE A 840 12.14 16.02 -30.21
N ALA A 841 11.43 16.53 -31.22
CA ALA A 841 11.38 15.94 -32.56
C ALA A 841 12.71 16.09 -33.30
#